data_AF-A0A930X5Q6-F1
#
_entry.id   AF-A0A930X5Q6-F1
#
_cell.length_a   1.000
_cell.length_b   1.000
_cell.length_c   1.000
_cell.angle_alpha   90.00
_cell.angle_beta   90.00
_cell.angle_gamma   90.00
#
_symmetry.space_group_name_H-M   'P 1'
#
loop_
_entity.id
_entity.type
_entity.pdbx_description
1 polymer ?
#
loop_
_entity_poly.entity_id
_entity_poly.type
_entity_poly.pdbx_seq_one_letter_code
_entity_poly.pdbx_strand_id
1 'polypeptide(L)'
;MNKLLAAHDRRRQLAREVRQLALNAFHQQLKDAGIYRGFILYENGQFQLSHAALLQPLQAFLELSQDFAGHEGIFFGREDDLDAIFWAFVHDTRRGLAQGGLRFQHYTTLAEVLVDGLRLSQGMTRKNALAGLHWGGGKGIMTLPEPYTHPSQFAPGPERQRYFEAYGRFVASLGGIYHTAEDVGTNTPDMAAIQSQNRFTTCIPAHHGGSGNPSPFTARGVLRAMQAAWQAISGSEQLQGVRVAVQGTGNVGAPLIRYLDDLGAQVLVSDVNRAACEALQAERPRLQIIDPPESIFDCEADIFAPCAIGAQVNVDTIPRLKVKLVCGAANNILREPEADAERLRQRGIGFVPDFVCNRMGIVNCADEWQGYLPEDVRLAAERVFPDTLRVFKYARSRYATSTQAANDLADMAATELHPLLGHRGRRIIDALQRQGWHRFQPGQPPAAAPAASEPLFVPALAEPDLRVRWEQRGDFLNPAPEQQPYRLAATPVSTASAPDLSRFVSALLLDIKARFLKQGPAPNLAESPAAEAPVARLLGSEHGGLALQLAVEQSLPYAREEIGRSEFLSLCTDTCHRHDALIREQMQQMGIGFDPRHWIAPMTGQARRAVEQAYDFLKRANLLYSLEAIAHHCPRCESIRVASDVLRRRQSLSQCYRLHFASDSESVPVDVLLPEFLPGAVAVAVDPAGPWAHLAGTELVEPLEQRRLPVIAAEQSEYSLELIYPLAQKRHEKIAQAHGLSARVQIFDPKGQICLPGFEGLSREATREHILAAVPHEVLQGRWSVEAPQCSRCEAHLIPRYGEQLFVQIDDAVEQLQQLVSTDQISFSHPFWKDKLLEGLRSFRLWCISRQYWWGNALPDQPDAVLSTWFTMAVWSVYGAGWPDNPKPRPVDEVFVDAELLSRWVIPSQLLSLILTGQPVFRRIHVHGTLHILERTLKSRDDAPHTAFDEERFVYHTVRRPMRHRLGNVIEPGTLVRRFGADALRLGYALSLQSHAPDLILLSEDRLRLARRTLQRLVAKVSGLFQLVRSPAQSGPARALDHWLLYDSACLREELHPHYLSNRFQTIAESLIVHTEQLVRYINTVVTRRDSADFGAARVTVLRYLERLQAAYGPLCPFVFESLIQQLTPRLGPEELQDLGDCTLCELIEDILDEPESVEPLRPPLLSEVPELRRFFGSDWLLPTEES
;
A
#
# COMPACT_ATOMS: atom_id res chain seq x y z
N MET A 1 -30.65 15.95 -0.48
CA MET A 1 -30.66 15.37 -1.85
C MET A 1 -30.81 16.42 -2.93
N ASN A 2 -31.92 17.19 -2.98
CA ASN A 2 -32.17 18.19 -4.04
C ASN A 2 -31.06 19.24 -4.20
N LYS A 3 -30.45 19.71 -3.10
CA LYS A 3 -29.28 20.62 -3.17
C LYS A 3 -28.05 19.97 -3.80
N LEU A 4 -27.86 18.66 -3.60
CA LEU A 4 -26.74 17.90 -4.20
C LEU A 4 -27.00 17.64 -5.69
N LEU A 5 -28.24 17.32 -6.07
CA LEU A 5 -28.66 17.17 -7.47
C LEU A 5 -28.51 18.49 -8.23
N ALA A 6 -29.03 19.59 -7.69
CA ALA A 6 -28.87 20.91 -8.30
C ALA A 6 -27.39 21.34 -8.43
N ALA A 7 -26.55 21.03 -7.43
CA ALA A 7 -25.11 21.28 -7.50
C ALA A 7 -24.39 20.37 -8.52
N HIS A 8 -24.88 19.15 -8.74
CA HIS A 8 -24.38 18.23 -9.76
C HIS A 8 -24.78 18.69 -11.17
N ASP A 9 -26.03 19.08 -11.37
CA ASP A 9 -26.54 19.57 -12.65
C ASP A 9 -25.87 20.89 -13.05
N ARG A 10 -25.67 21.80 -12.10
CA ARG A 10 -24.88 23.02 -12.32
C ARG A 10 -23.45 22.72 -12.75
N ARG A 11 -22.79 21.73 -12.14
CA ARG A 11 -21.44 21.31 -12.54
C ARG A 11 -21.43 20.69 -13.94
N ARG A 12 -22.43 19.87 -14.28
CA ARG A 12 -22.58 19.32 -15.64
C ARG A 12 -22.78 20.42 -16.69
N GLN A 13 -23.56 21.45 -16.37
CA GLN A 13 -23.74 22.60 -17.26
C GLN A 13 -22.42 23.33 -17.49
N LEU A 14 -21.72 23.72 -16.43
CA LEU A 14 -20.43 24.40 -16.51
C LEU A 14 -19.38 23.57 -17.30
N ALA A 15 -19.34 22.26 -17.09
CA ALA A 15 -18.44 21.39 -17.85
C ALA A 15 -18.81 21.30 -19.34
N ARG A 16 -20.10 21.38 -19.70
CA ARG A 16 -20.53 21.46 -21.11
C ARG A 16 -20.09 22.77 -21.76
N GLU A 17 -20.15 23.88 -21.02
CA GLU A 17 -19.67 25.18 -21.50
C GLU A 17 -18.18 25.12 -21.84
N VAL A 18 -17.34 24.50 -20.99
CA VAL A 18 -15.90 24.30 -21.28
C VAL A 18 -15.65 23.44 -22.52
N ARG A 19 -16.47 22.41 -22.76
CA ARG A 19 -16.36 21.55 -23.97
C ARG A 19 -16.63 22.30 -25.27
N GLN A 20 -17.43 23.36 -25.22
CA GLN A 20 -17.81 24.16 -26.38
C GLN A 20 -17.02 25.48 -26.48
N LEU A 21 -16.26 25.84 -25.44
CA LEU A 21 -15.48 27.07 -25.40
C LEU A 21 -14.29 26.99 -26.37
N ALA A 22 -14.37 27.78 -27.44
CA ALA A 22 -13.26 27.96 -28.37
C ALA A 22 -12.04 28.52 -27.64
N LEU A 23 -10.85 28.02 -27.97
CA LEU A 23 -9.64 28.41 -27.26
C LEU A 23 -9.34 29.91 -27.41
N ASN A 24 -9.55 30.48 -28.60
CA ASN A 24 -9.34 31.92 -28.84
C ASN A 24 -10.31 32.79 -28.05
N ALA A 25 -11.54 32.31 -27.81
CA ALA A 25 -12.48 33.00 -26.94
C ALA A 25 -11.99 33.03 -25.49
N PHE A 26 -11.40 31.93 -25.01
CA PHE A 26 -10.76 31.91 -23.69
C PHE A 26 -9.51 32.82 -23.65
N HIS A 27 -8.70 32.85 -24.72
CA HIS A 27 -7.57 33.76 -24.82
C HIS A 27 -8.04 35.23 -24.74
N GLN A 28 -9.11 35.58 -25.45
CA GLN A 28 -9.70 36.90 -25.40
C GLN A 28 -10.25 37.25 -24.00
N GLN A 29 -10.91 36.31 -23.31
CA GLN A 29 -11.35 36.51 -21.92
C GLN A 29 -10.18 36.83 -20.98
N LEU A 30 -9.02 36.19 -21.17
CA LEU A 30 -7.81 36.50 -20.40
C LEU A 30 -7.25 37.89 -20.72
N LYS A 31 -7.30 38.31 -21.99
CA LYS A 31 -6.91 39.67 -22.42
C LYS A 31 -7.83 40.72 -21.80
N ASP A 32 -9.13 40.55 -21.94
CA ASP A 32 -10.15 41.48 -21.43
C ASP A 32 -10.09 41.62 -19.90
N ALA A 33 -9.78 40.52 -19.19
CA ALA A 33 -9.64 40.51 -17.74
C ALA A 33 -8.25 40.97 -17.24
N GLY A 34 -7.29 41.25 -18.12
CA GLY A 34 -5.92 41.63 -17.74
C GLY A 34 -5.15 40.52 -17.01
N ILE A 35 -5.50 39.25 -17.26
CA ILE A 35 -4.90 38.08 -16.60
C ILE A 35 -3.75 37.56 -17.48
N TYR A 36 -2.52 37.65 -16.98
CA TYR A 36 -1.33 37.14 -17.66
C TYR A 36 -0.92 35.74 -17.22
N ARG A 37 -1.30 35.35 -16.00
CA ARG A 37 -0.92 34.07 -15.40
C ARG A 37 -2.07 33.54 -14.55
N GLY A 38 -2.23 32.23 -14.54
CA GLY A 38 -3.19 31.59 -13.66
C GLY A 38 -2.84 30.14 -13.36
N PHE A 39 -3.41 29.65 -12.28
CA PHE A 39 -3.29 28.25 -11.87
C PHE A 39 -4.62 27.69 -11.37
N ILE A 40 -4.68 26.36 -11.45
CA ILE A 40 -5.62 25.48 -10.75
C ILE A 40 -4.75 24.47 -9.99
N LEU A 41 -4.80 24.49 -8.66
CA LEU A 41 -4.06 23.55 -7.81
C LEU A 41 -5.03 22.54 -7.21
N TYR A 42 -4.53 21.33 -6.95
CA TYR A 42 -5.29 20.30 -6.25
C TYR A 42 -4.47 19.73 -5.10
N GLU A 43 -5.03 19.77 -3.90
CA GLU A 43 -4.38 19.24 -2.70
C GLU A 43 -5.42 18.71 -1.73
N ASN A 44 -5.16 17.55 -1.12
CA ASN A 44 -6.00 16.97 -0.07
C ASN A 44 -7.50 16.83 -0.45
N GLY A 45 -7.79 16.64 -1.74
CA GLY A 45 -9.15 16.53 -2.25
C GLY A 45 -9.86 17.86 -2.52
N GLN A 46 -9.13 18.98 -2.53
CA GLN A 46 -9.69 20.32 -2.74
C GLN A 46 -8.96 21.06 -3.85
N PHE A 47 -9.74 21.79 -4.66
CA PHE A 47 -9.22 22.70 -5.68
C PHE A 47 -8.94 24.09 -5.10
N GLN A 48 -7.86 24.71 -5.55
CA GLN A 48 -7.52 26.10 -5.25
C GLN A 48 -7.33 26.85 -6.58
N LEU A 49 -8.13 27.90 -6.77
CA LEU A 49 -8.16 28.66 -8.01
C LEU A 49 -7.53 30.03 -7.82
N SER A 50 -6.63 30.42 -8.73
CA SER A 50 -6.08 31.78 -8.76
C SER A 50 -7.13 32.85 -9.06
N HIS A 51 -8.00 32.61 -10.05
CA HIS A 51 -9.03 33.53 -10.53
C HIS A 51 -10.39 32.84 -10.53
N ALA A 52 -11.01 32.68 -9.36
CA ALA A 52 -12.18 31.83 -9.16
C ALA A 52 -13.36 32.15 -10.11
N ALA A 53 -13.62 33.43 -10.39
CA ALA A 53 -14.72 33.83 -11.27
C ALA A 53 -14.57 33.30 -12.71
N LEU A 54 -13.35 33.27 -13.24
CA LEU A 54 -13.07 32.78 -14.60
C LEU A 54 -12.81 31.25 -14.61
N LEU A 55 -12.21 30.71 -13.55
CA LEU A 55 -11.72 29.31 -13.53
C LEU A 55 -12.71 28.31 -12.92
N GLN A 56 -13.83 28.76 -12.35
CA GLN A 56 -14.86 27.85 -11.81
C GLN A 56 -15.42 26.86 -12.85
N PRO A 57 -15.67 27.24 -14.12
CA PRO A 57 -16.09 26.27 -15.14
C PRO A 57 -15.03 25.19 -15.41
N LEU A 58 -13.75 25.57 -15.42
CA LEU A 58 -12.63 24.63 -15.60
C LEU A 58 -12.55 23.65 -14.41
N GLN A 59 -12.71 24.13 -13.17
CA GLN A 59 -12.80 23.25 -12.01
C GLN A 59 -13.94 22.22 -12.18
N ALA A 60 -15.13 22.66 -12.59
CA ALA A 60 -16.26 21.75 -12.80
C ALA A 60 -16.00 20.73 -13.91
N PHE A 61 -15.28 21.13 -14.97
CA PHE A 61 -14.82 20.21 -16.02
C PHE A 61 -13.84 19.17 -15.46
N LEU A 62 -12.86 19.58 -14.65
CA LEU A 62 -11.88 18.67 -14.04
C LEU A 62 -12.52 17.69 -13.05
N GLU A 63 -13.45 18.15 -12.21
CA GLU A 63 -14.21 17.31 -11.27
C GLU A 63 -15.00 16.18 -11.96
N LEU A 64 -15.42 16.40 -13.21
CA LEU A 64 -16.21 15.46 -14.00
C LEU A 64 -15.37 14.70 -15.04
N SER A 65 -14.10 15.02 -15.19
CA SER A 65 -13.22 14.39 -16.18
C SER A 65 -12.64 13.09 -15.64
N GLN A 66 -12.73 12.02 -16.42
CA GLN A 66 -12.05 10.76 -16.14
C GLN A 66 -10.51 10.86 -16.26
N ASP A 67 -10.03 11.88 -16.98
CA ASP A 67 -8.60 12.09 -17.23
C ASP A 67 -7.91 12.86 -16.07
N PHE A 68 -8.69 13.47 -15.18
CA PHE A 68 -8.13 14.15 -14.01
C PHE A 68 -7.77 13.14 -12.91
N ALA A 69 -6.48 12.80 -12.84
CA ALA A 69 -5.94 11.85 -11.88
C ALA A 69 -5.30 12.51 -10.64
N GLY A 70 -5.88 13.60 -10.13
CA GLY A 70 -5.36 14.29 -8.94
C GLY A 70 -4.09 15.12 -9.19
N HIS A 71 -3.99 15.73 -10.38
CA HIS A 71 -2.86 16.55 -10.80
C HIS A 71 -2.55 17.68 -9.81
N GLU A 72 -1.32 17.75 -9.29
CA GLU A 72 -0.91 18.73 -8.29
C GLU A 72 -1.09 20.18 -8.73
N GLY A 73 -0.94 20.47 -10.02
CA GLY A 73 -1.14 21.82 -10.55
C GLY A 73 -1.28 21.90 -12.06
N ILE A 74 -2.14 22.81 -12.52
CA ILE A 74 -2.27 23.23 -13.92
C ILE A 74 -1.96 24.72 -13.95
N PHE A 75 -0.92 25.11 -14.67
CA PHE A 75 -0.46 26.49 -14.79
C PHE A 75 -0.62 26.96 -16.22
N PHE A 76 -1.00 28.23 -16.39
CA PHE A 76 -1.06 28.85 -17.70
C PHE A 76 -0.59 30.31 -17.68
N GLY A 77 -0.19 30.82 -18.85
CA GLY A 77 0.16 32.22 -19.03
C GLY A 77 0.07 32.69 -20.49
N ARG A 78 0.21 34.00 -20.69
CA ARG A 78 0.21 34.66 -22.01
C ARG A 78 1.12 35.89 -22.02
N GLU A 79 1.43 36.39 -23.22
CA GLU A 79 2.05 37.71 -23.47
C GLU A 79 1.14 38.51 -24.42
N ASP A 80 1.18 39.85 -24.37
CA ASP A 80 0.23 40.70 -25.14
C ASP A 80 0.48 40.68 -26.65
N ASP A 81 1.74 40.56 -27.06
CA ASP A 81 2.20 40.62 -28.43
C ASP A 81 2.18 39.25 -29.14
N LEU A 82 1.74 38.19 -28.45
CA LEU A 82 1.71 36.83 -28.96
C LEU A 82 0.30 36.24 -28.93
N ASP A 83 -0.07 35.57 -30.01
CA ASP A 83 -1.32 34.82 -30.08
C ASP A 83 -1.14 33.37 -29.65
N ALA A 84 -0.79 33.14 -28.39
CA ALA A 84 -0.71 31.81 -27.79
C ALA A 84 -0.93 31.83 -26.28
N ILE A 85 -1.49 30.73 -25.77
CA ILE A 85 -1.52 30.44 -24.34
C ILE A 85 -0.47 29.37 -24.04
N PHE A 86 0.36 29.63 -23.04
CA PHE A 86 1.37 28.71 -22.53
C PHE A 86 0.76 27.89 -21.40
N TRP A 87 0.90 26.57 -21.45
CA TRP A 87 0.41 25.67 -20.41
C TRP A 87 1.54 24.81 -19.85
N ALA A 88 1.43 24.49 -18.55
CA ALA A 88 2.21 23.47 -17.87
C ALA A 88 1.31 22.67 -16.93
N PHE A 89 1.21 21.37 -17.18
CA PHE A 89 0.46 20.41 -16.38
C PHE A 89 1.45 19.62 -15.52
N VAL A 90 1.20 19.58 -14.21
CA VAL A 90 2.02 18.88 -13.21
C VAL A 90 1.12 17.82 -12.58
N HIS A 91 1.42 16.55 -12.85
CA HIS A 91 0.62 15.43 -12.34
C HIS A 91 1.04 15.04 -10.93
N ASP A 92 2.29 14.61 -10.77
CA ASP A 92 2.79 14.04 -9.51
C ASP A 92 4.29 14.32 -9.37
N THR A 93 4.70 14.90 -8.23
CA THR A 93 6.09 15.25 -7.93
C THR A 93 6.72 14.44 -6.78
N ARG A 94 6.08 13.33 -6.35
CA ARG A 94 6.63 12.44 -5.30
C ARG A 94 8.00 11.88 -5.69
N ARG A 95 8.15 11.48 -6.96
CA ARG A 95 9.41 10.97 -7.53
C ARG A 95 10.42 12.04 -7.91
N GLY A 96 10.13 13.32 -7.73
CA GLY A 96 11.00 14.44 -8.11
C GLY A 96 10.23 15.58 -8.77
N LEU A 97 10.93 16.56 -9.33
CA LEU A 97 10.29 17.65 -10.09
C LEU A 97 9.58 17.09 -11.33
N ALA A 98 8.60 17.80 -11.89
CA ALA A 98 7.86 17.30 -13.04
C ALA A 98 8.65 17.50 -14.34
N GLN A 99 8.80 16.45 -15.15
CA GLN A 99 9.45 16.54 -16.46
C GLN A 99 8.56 15.99 -17.57
N GLY A 100 8.59 16.63 -18.72
CA GLY A 100 8.03 16.13 -19.97
C GLY A 100 8.08 17.17 -21.08
N GLY A 101 7.86 16.76 -22.33
CA GLY A 101 8.05 17.65 -23.48
C GLY A 101 6.97 18.74 -23.67
N LEU A 102 7.31 19.76 -24.46
CA LEU A 102 6.40 20.81 -24.92
C LEU A 102 5.73 20.41 -26.23
N ARG A 103 4.42 20.20 -26.21
CA ARG A 103 3.64 19.98 -27.42
C ARG A 103 3.31 21.32 -28.08
N PHE A 104 3.60 21.44 -29.37
CA PHE A 104 3.26 22.60 -30.18
C PHE A 104 2.32 22.20 -31.32
N GLN A 105 1.02 22.43 -31.16
CA GLN A 105 -0.01 21.96 -32.09
C GLN A 105 -1.27 22.86 -32.06
N HIS A 106 -2.15 22.70 -33.05
CA HIS A 106 -3.44 23.37 -33.14
C HIS A 106 -4.49 22.66 -32.28
N TYR A 107 -5.28 23.43 -31.53
CA TYR A 107 -6.41 22.97 -30.73
C TYR A 107 -7.61 23.89 -30.98
N THR A 108 -8.80 23.31 -31.14
CA THR A 108 -10.01 24.08 -31.45
C THR A 108 -10.67 24.59 -30.17
N THR A 109 -10.74 23.71 -29.16
CA THR A 109 -11.47 23.97 -27.92
C THR A 109 -10.56 23.90 -26.70
N LEU A 110 -10.95 24.60 -25.63
CA LEU A 110 -10.22 24.56 -24.36
C LEU A 110 -10.19 23.14 -23.75
N ALA A 111 -11.27 22.38 -23.94
CA ALA A 111 -11.35 21.00 -23.44
C ALA A 111 -10.31 20.07 -24.07
N GLU A 112 -10.00 20.24 -25.36
CA GLU A 112 -8.95 19.44 -26.03
C GLU A 112 -7.57 19.66 -25.38
N VAL A 113 -7.22 20.92 -25.10
CA VAL A 113 -5.95 21.28 -24.41
C VAL A 113 -5.91 20.65 -23.02
N LEU A 114 -6.99 20.75 -22.25
CA LEU A 114 -7.05 20.19 -20.89
C LEU A 114 -6.94 18.66 -20.91
N VAL A 115 -7.71 17.98 -21.77
CA VAL A 115 -7.68 16.50 -21.85
C VAL A 115 -6.30 16.01 -22.29
N ASP A 116 -5.71 16.64 -23.31
CA ASP A 116 -4.40 16.24 -23.80
C ASP A 116 -3.31 16.50 -22.73
N GLY A 117 -3.35 17.66 -22.08
CA GLY A 117 -2.45 18.00 -20.98
C GLY A 117 -2.48 16.99 -19.85
N LEU A 118 -3.69 16.67 -19.34
CA LEU A 118 -3.90 15.72 -18.24
C LEU A 118 -3.38 14.32 -18.59
N ARG A 119 -3.78 13.78 -19.74
CA ARG A 119 -3.38 12.43 -20.17
C ARG A 119 -1.88 12.31 -20.33
N LEU A 120 -1.26 13.31 -20.96
CA LEU A 120 0.18 13.29 -21.24
C LEU A 120 1.00 13.49 -19.97
N SER A 121 0.60 14.37 -19.04
CA SER A 121 1.34 14.53 -17.77
C SER A 121 1.22 13.28 -16.89
N GLN A 122 0.06 12.63 -16.85
CA GLN A 122 -0.12 11.34 -16.17
C GLN A 122 0.72 10.24 -16.82
N GLY A 123 0.70 10.16 -18.16
CA GLY A 123 1.55 9.25 -18.93
C GLY A 123 3.03 9.47 -18.62
N MET A 124 3.45 10.71 -18.38
CA MET A 124 4.83 11.02 -18.02
C MET A 124 5.21 10.56 -16.62
N THR A 125 4.31 10.64 -15.64
CA THR A 125 4.55 10.03 -14.32
C THR A 125 4.81 8.53 -14.47
N ARG A 126 3.94 7.82 -15.21
CA ARG A 126 4.08 6.37 -15.42
C ARG A 126 5.36 6.02 -16.18
N LYS A 127 5.65 6.73 -17.25
CA LYS A 127 6.84 6.51 -18.09
C LYS A 127 8.13 6.75 -17.29
N ASN A 128 8.21 7.83 -16.51
CA ASN A 128 9.37 8.13 -15.66
C ASN A 128 9.54 7.08 -14.57
N ALA A 129 8.46 6.75 -13.86
CA ALA A 129 8.50 5.76 -12.79
C ALA A 129 8.92 4.37 -13.29
N LEU A 130 8.35 3.90 -14.40
CA LEU A 130 8.68 2.59 -14.96
C LEU A 130 10.10 2.55 -15.56
N ALA A 131 10.60 3.67 -16.09
CA ALA A 131 11.99 3.80 -16.52
C ALA A 131 12.98 3.82 -15.33
N GLY A 132 12.49 3.90 -14.09
CA GLY A 132 13.32 4.01 -12.89
C GLY A 132 13.91 5.40 -12.69
N LEU A 133 13.36 6.42 -13.36
CA LEU A 133 13.82 7.80 -13.26
C LEU A 133 13.29 8.47 -11.99
N HIS A 134 14.09 9.34 -11.38
CA HIS A 134 13.69 10.18 -10.25
C HIS A 134 13.09 11.52 -10.72
N TRP A 135 12.10 11.40 -11.60
CA TRP A 135 11.33 12.52 -12.13
C TRP A 135 9.83 12.27 -11.95
N GLY A 136 9.11 13.32 -11.61
CA GLY A 136 7.65 13.38 -11.64
C GLY A 136 7.12 13.54 -13.07
N GLY A 137 5.80 13.56 -13.22
CA GLY A 137 5.15 13.71 -14.53
C GLY A 137 4.73 15.14 -14.82
N GLY A 138 5.25 15.71 -15.90
CA GLY A 138 4.88 17.05 -16.37
C GLY A 138 4.55 17.08 -17.85
N LYS A 139 3.80 18.08 -18.29
CA LYS A 139 3.57 18.34 -19.72
C LYS A 139 3.38 19.81 -20.05
N GLY A 140 4.05 20.26 -21.11
CA GLY A 140 3.87 21.59 -21.67
C GLY A 140 2.98 21.54 -22.90
N ILE A 141 2.09 22.53 -23.05
CA ILE A 141 1.34 22.74 -24.29
C ILE A 141 1.44 24.23 -24.67
N MET A 142 1.77 24.49 -25.93
CA MET A 142 1.70 25.81 -26.54
C MET A 142 0.93 25.69 -27.84
N THR A 143 -0.03 26.59 -28.05
CA THR A 143 -0.92 26.52 -29.21
C THR A 143 -0.34 27.19 -30.43
N LEU A 144 -0.63 26.65 -31.61
CA LEU A 144 -0.26 27.29 -32.87
C LEU A 144 -0.98 28.64 -33.02
N PRO A 145 -0.28 29.70 -33.44
CA PRO A 145 -0.93 30.98 -33.74
C PRO A 145 -1.75 30.89 -35.03
N GLU A 146 -2.83 31.65 -35.13
CA GLU A 146 -3.61 31.73 -36.37
C GLU A 146 -2.81 32.39 -37.51
N PRO A 147 -3.00 31.98 -38.78
CA PRO A 147 -3.94 30.98 -39.29
C PRO A 147 -3.34 29.56 -39.42
N TYR A 148 -2.23 29.25 -38.75
CA TYR A 148 -1.52 27.98 -38.95
C TYR A 148 -2.27 26.80 -38.31
N THR A 149 -2.49 25.75 -39.10
CA THR A 149 -3.19 24.53 -38.67
C THR A 149 -2.25 23.35 -38.47
N HIS A 150 -0.99 23.46 -38.93
CA HIS A 150 0.02 22.42 -38.76
C HIS A 150 1.41 23.03 -38.42
N PRO A 151 2.20 22.43 -37.50
CA PRO A 151 3.47 23.02 -37.06
C PRO A 151 4.49 23.27 -38.18
N SER A 152 4.44 22.47 -39.26
CA SER A 152 5.32 22.64 -40.42
C SER A 152 5.03 23.89 -41.24
N GLN A 153 3.85 24.50 -41.09
CA GLN A 153 3.50 25.75 -41.77
C GLN A 153 4.14 26.97 -41.07
N PHE A 154 4.48 26.84 -39.78
CA PHE A 154 5.14 27.88 -39.00
C PHE A 154 6.66 27.69 -39.06
N ALA A 155 7.24 28.18 -40.15
CA ALA A 155 8.63 27.93 -40.52
C ALA A 155 9.64 28.46 -39.48
N PRO A 156 10.84 27.85 -39.39
CA PRO A 156 11.93 28.37 -38.57
C PRO A 156 12.28 29.82 -38.97
N GLY A 157 12.37 30.71 -37.97
CA GLY A 157 12.69 32.12 -38.17
C GLY A 157 12.54 32.94 -36.88
N PRO A 158 12.80 34.26 -36.93
CA PRO A 158 12.77 35.13 -35.76
C PRO A 158 11.41 35.14 -35.04
N GLU A 159 10.32 35.00 -35.79
CA GLU A 159 8.96 34.96 -35.22
C GLU A 159 8.74 33.69 -34.39
N ARG A 160 9.07 32.51 -34.94
CA ARG A 160 9.00 31.24 -34.20
C ARG A 160 9.86 31.28 -32.94
N GLN A 161 11.08 31.80 -33.05
CA GLN A 161 11.99 31.95 -31.92
C GLN A 161 11.36 32.78 -30.77
N ARG A 162 10.68 33.89 -31.07
CA ARG A 162 10.00 34.73 -30.06
C ARG A 162 8.96 33.96 -29.25
N TYR A 163 8.17 33.09 -29.88
CA TYR A 163 7.17 32.26 -29.17
C TYR A 163 7.85 31.31 -28.17
N PHE A 164 8.93 30.65 -28.58
CA PHE A 164 9.67 29.73 -27.71
C PHE A 164 10.45 30.43 -26.61
N GLU A 165 10.98 31.63 -26.85
CA GLU A 165 11.56 32.47 -25.80
C GLU A 165 10.48 32.89 -24.78
N ALA A 166 9.29 33.29 -25.23
CA ALA A 166 8.18 33.60 -24.33
C ALA A 166 7.75 32.41 -23.47
N TYR A 167 7.67 31.22 -24.06
CA TYR A 167 7.45 29.99 -23.30
C TYR A 167 8.57 29.73 -22.29
N GLY A 168 9.82 29.99 -22.67
CA GLY A 168 10.98 29.90 -21.76
C GLY A 168 10.88 30.83 -20.55
N ARG A 169 10.42 32.08 -20.74
CA ARG A 169 10.13 33.00 -19.62
C ARG A 169 9.00 32.49 -18.74
N PHE A 170 7.95 31.93 -19.33
CA PHE A 170 6.86 31.29 -18.59
C PHE A 170 7.37 30.13 -17.72
N VAL A 171 8.14 29.19 -18.28
CA VAL A 171 8.74 28.07 -17.55
C VAL A 171 9.70 28.55 -16.46
N ALA A 172 10.55 29.55 -16.74
CA ALA A 172 11.42 30.16 -15.72
C ALA A 172 10.64 30.64 -14.50
N SER A 173 9.47 31.24 -14.74
CA SER A 173 8.63 31.81 -13.70
C SER A 173 7.99 30.77 -12.78
N LEU A 174 7.93 29.50 -13.20
CA LEU A 174 7.39 28.39 -12.40
C LEU A 174 8.40 27.85 -11.37
N GLY A 175 9.60 28.44 -11.27
CA GLY A 175 10.56 28.12 -10.21
C GLY A 175 11.13 26.70 -10.26
N GLY A 176 11.05 26.04 -11.42
CA GLY A 176 11.56 24.69 -11.64
C GLY A 176 10.62 23.56 -11.26
N ILE A 177 9.34 23.83 -10.98
CA ILE A 177 8.35 22.75 -10.76
C ILE A 177 8.17 21.88 -12.01
N TYR A 178 8.35 22.47 -13.20
CA TYR A 178 8.22 21.83 -14.49
C TYR A 178 9.48 22.04 -15.33
N HIS A 179 10.03 20.95 -15.85
CA HIS A 179 11.14 20.90 -16.78
C HIS A 179 10.65 20.44 -18.15
N THR A 180 10.92 21.24 -19.17
CA THR A 180 10.44 20.99 -20.53
C THR A 180 11.49 20.35 -21.43
N ALA A 181 11.04 19.72 -22.52
CA ALA A 181 11.86 18.99 -23.48
C ALA A 181 11.18 18.98 -24.87
N GLU A 182 11.80 18.36 -25.86
CA GLU A 182 11.20 18.19 -27.20
C GLU A 182 9.98 17.25 -27.16
N ASP A 183 8.93 17.62 -27.90
CA ASP A 183 7.78 16.78 -28.27
C ASP A 183 7.24 17.17 -29.66
N VAL A 184 6.16 16.52 -30.11
CA VAL A 184 5.43 16.82 -31.35
C VAL A 184 5.29 18.33 -31.59
N GLY A 185 5.80 18.77 -32.75
CA GLY A 185 5.77 20.15 -33.20
C GLY A 185 6.95 21.01 -32.78
N THR A 186 7.89 20.47 -32.00
CA THR A 186 9.11 21.16 -31.55
C THR A 186 10.38 20.46 -32.05
N ASN A 187 11.53 21.13 -31.98
CA ASN A 187 12.83 20.61 -32.37
C ASN A 187 13.96 21.18 -31.48
N THR A 188 15.18 20.68 -31.65
CA THR A 188 16.34 21.13 -30.84
C THR A 188 16.65 22.64 -30.94
N PRO A 189 16.54 23.34 -32.10
CA PRO A 189 16.58 24.80 -32.14
C PRO A 189 15.50 25.50 -31.28
N ASP A 190 14.27 24.99 -31.28
CA ASP A 190 13.20 25.53 -30.43
C ASP A 190 13.57 25.39 -28.95
N MET A 191 14.15 24.25 -28.54
CA MET A 191 14.63 24.03 -27.17
C MET A 191 15.77 24.99 -26.80
N ALA A 192 16.66 25.33 -27.74
CA ALA A 192 17.70 26.35 -27.52
C ALA A 192 17.09 27.75 -27.27
N ALA A 193 16.02 28.09 -28.00
CA ALA A 193 15.29 29.35 -27.79
C ALA A 193 14.64 29.40 -26.39
N ILE A 194 13.99 28.32 -25.96
CA ILE A 194 13.43 28.18 -24.60
C ILE A 194 14.56 28.31 -23.55
N GLN A 195 15.66 27.57 -23.74
CA GLN A 195 16.81 27.54 -22.82
C GLN A 195 17.47 28.93 -22.67
N SER A 196 17.48 29.75 -23.72
CA SER A 196 18.04 31.10 -23.66
C SER A 196 17.40 31.97 -22.56
N GLN A 197 16.20 31.61 -22.11
CA GLN A 197 15.43 32.30 -21.08
C GLN A 197 15.40 31.55 -19.74
N ASN A 198 15.82 30.27 -19.68
CA ASN A 198 15.71 29.46 -18.47
C ASN A 198 16.61 28.20 -18.45
N ARG A 199 16.88 27.68 -17.25
CA ARG A 199 17.69 26.45 -17.05
C ARG A 199 16.88 25.15 -16.88
N PHE A 200 15.55 25.21 -16.98
CA PHE A 200 14.62 24.10 -16.78
C PHE A 200 14.19 23.48 -18.12
N THR A 201 15.13 23.35 -19.05
CA THR A 201 14.92 22.87 -20.42
C THR A 201 15.96 21.82 -20.75
N THR A 202 15.53 20.70 -21.33
CA THR A 202 16.39 19.59 -21.80
C THR A 202 16.16 19.31 -23.29
N CYS A 203 16.87 18.35 -23.88
CA CYS A 203 16.93 18.12 -25.33
C CYS A 203 17.51 19.31 -26.11
N ILE A 204 18.43 20.06 -25.52
CA ILE A 204 19.10 21.15 -26.25
C ILE A 204 20.08 20.58 -27.28
N PRO A 205 20.51 21.36 -28.29
CA PRO A 205 21.45 20.88 -29.31
C PRO A 205 22.76 20.35 -28.73
N ALA A 206 23.30 19.28 -29.31
CA ALA A 206 24.54 18.64 -28.82
C ALA A 206 25.76 19.58 -28.79
N HIS A 207 25.84 20.54 -29.71
CA HIS A 207 26.91 21.55 -29.73
C HIS A 207 26.80 22.57 -28.58
N HIS A 208 25.67 22.63 -27.87
CA HIS A 208 25.49 23.36 -26.61
C HIS A 208 25.67 22.46 -25.36
N GLY A 209 26.11 21.21 -25.54
CA GLY A 209 26.30 20.24 -24.45
C GLY A 209 25.04 19.44 -24.08
N GLY A 210 23.98 19.49 -24.89
CA GLY A 210 22.74 18.75 -24.67
C GLY A 210 22.71 17.32 -25.22
N SER A 211 21.61 16.62 -24.94
CA SER A 211 21.39 15.23 -25.37
C SER A 211 20.95 15.08 -26.83
N GLY A 212 20.60 16.18 -27.52
CA GLY A 212 20.21 16.16 -28.92
C GLY A 212 18.94 15.34 -29.22
N ASN A 213 18.83 14.83 -30.46
CA ASN A 213 17.67 14.06 -30.90
C ASN A 213 17.64 12.67 -30.23
N PRO A 214 16.60 12.33 -29.44
CA PRO A 214 16.56 11.08 -28.69
C PRO A 214 16.11 9.86 -29.51
N SER A 215 15.68 10.06 -30.76
CA SER A 215 15.03 9.02 -31.59
C SER A 215 15.85 7.74 -31.81
N PRO A 216 17.19 7.79 -32.02
CA PRO A 216 18.00 6.58 -32.16
C PRO A 216 17.97 5.66 -30.92
N PHE A 217 18.00 6.25 -29.72
CA PHE A 217 17.90 5.49 -28.47
C PHE A 217 16.51 4.90 -28.27
N THR A 218 15.47 5.60 -28.70
CA THR A 218 14.09 5.07 -28.74
C THR A 218 13.98 3.85 -29.63
N ALA A 219 14.59 3.88 -30.82
CA ALA A 219 14.60 2.71 -31.70
C ALA A 219 15.29 1.50 -31.05
N ARG A 220 16.40 1.73 -30.35
CA ARG A 220 17.11 0.70 -29.58
C ARG A 220 16.24 0.15 -28.44
N GLY A 221 15.54 1.00 -27.71
CA GLY A 221 14.60 0.58 -26.66
C GLY A 221 13.47 -0.30 -27.21
N VAL A 222 12.87 0.10 -28.33
CA VAL A 222 11.82 -0.69 -29.01
C VAL A 222 12.36 -2.04 -29.48
N LEU A 223 13.58 -2.10 -30.01
CA LEU A 223 14.22 -3.36 -30.37
C LEU A 223 14.36 -4.28 -29.15
N ARG A 224 14.88 -3.78 -28.02
CA ARG A 224 15.06 -4.60 -26.80
C ARG A 224 13.72 -5.06 -26.21
N ALA A 225 12.69 -4.22 -26.26
CA ALA A 225 11.33 -4.62 -25.89
C ALA A 225 10.79 -5.72 -26.82
N MET A 226 11.04 -5.61 -28.12
CA MET A 226 10.62 -6.59 -29.12
C MET A 226 11.29 -7.95 -28.88
N GLN A 227 12.60 -7.97 -28.62
CA GLN A 227 13.33 -9.20 -28.29
C GLN A 227 12.83 -9.85 -27.00
N ALA A 228 12.57 -9.07 -25.95
CA ALA A 228 12.03 -9.57 -24.68
C ALA A 228 10.62 -10.13 -24.85
N ALA A 229 9.73 -9.43 -25.55
CA ALA A 229 8.38 -9.90 -25.81
C ALA A 229 8.38 -11.14 -26.72
N TRP A 230 9.31 -11.21 -27.69
CA TRP A 230 9.51 -12.38 -28.51
C TRP A 230 10.00 -13.57 -27.69
N GLN A 231 10.91 -13.38 -26.74
CA GLN A 231 11.33 -14.42 -25.80
C GLN A 231 10.16 -14.92 -24.95
N ALA A 232 9.33 -14.01 -24.43
CA ALA A 232 8.19 -14.37 -23.61
C ALA A 232 7.14 -15.23 -24.35
N ILE A 233 7.05 -15.09 -25.68
CA ILE A 233 6.06 -15.78 -26.52
C ILE A 233 6.64 -17.02 -27.19
N SER A 234 7.87 -16.95 -27.71
CA SER A 234 8.52 -18.00 -28.52
C SER A 234 9.56 -18.84 -27.78
N GLY A 235 10.04 -18.36 -26.62
CA GLY A 235 11.15 -18.97 -25.87
C GLY A 235 12.55 -18.54 -26.34
N SER A 236 12.68 -17.72 -27.40
CA SER A 236 13.96 -17.21 -27.92
C SER A 236 13.96 -15.70 -28.06
N GLU A 237 15.09 -15.04 -27.77
CA GLU A 237 15.28 -13.59 -28.00
C GLU A 237 15.82 -13.25 -29.41
N GLN A 238 16.16 -14.26 -30.21
CA GLN A 238 16.73 -14.08 -31.55
C GLN A 238 15.64 -13.70 -32.55
N LEU A 239 15.91 -12.66 -33.35
CA LEU A 239 15.01 -12.17 -34.40
C LEU A 239 15.41 -12.61 -35.82
N GLN A 240 16.45 -13.44 -35.94
CA GLN A 240 16.92 -13.97 -37.22
C GLN A 240 15.78 -14.75 -37.91
N GLY A 241 15.40 -14.33 -39.12
CA GLY A 241 14.31 -14.95 -39.89
C GLY A 241 12.88 -14.60 -39.43
N VAL A 242 12.72 -13.82 -38.37
CA VAL A 242 11.41 -13.35 -37.89
C VAL A 242 10.86 -12.30 -38.86
N ARG A 243 9.57 -12.41 -39.24
CA ARG A 243 8.92 -11.45 -40.15
C ARG A 243 8.36 -10.28 -39.35
N VAL A 244 8.83 -9.06 -39.63
CA VAL A 244 8.43 -7.85 -38.90
C VAL A 244 7.80 -6.84 -39.85
N ALA A 245 6.51 -6.54 -39.65
CA ALA A 245 5.76 -5.53 -40.39
C ALA A 245 5.86 -4.18 -39.68
N VAL A 246 6.65 -3.24 -40.22
CA VAL A 246 6.88 -1.90 -39.66
C VAL A 246 6.04 -0.88 -40.41
N GLN A 247 5.22 -0.13 -39.67
CA GLN A 247 4.43 0.99 -40.19
C GLN A 247 5.09 2.32 -39.80
N GLY A 248 5.68 3.01 -40.77
CA GLY A 248 6.34 4.30 -40.59
C GLY A 248 7.87 4.24 -40.67
N THR A 249 8.45 5.16 -41.43
CA THR A 249 9.90 5.31 -41.72
C THR A 249 10.50 6.61 -41.15
N GLY A 250 9.80 7.24 -40.20
CA GLY A 250 10.25 8.47 -39.54
C GLY A 250 11.45 8.28 -38.62
N ASN A 251 11.68 9.25 -37.72
CA ASN A 251 12.89 9.36 -36.89
C ASN A 251 13.21 8.11 -36.05
N VAL A 252 12.20 7.32 -35.66
CA VAL A 252 12.37 6.07 -34.91
C VAL A 252 12.26 4.83 -35.81
N GLY A 253 11.35 4.85 -36.79
CA GLY A 253 11.08 3.72 -37.67
C GLY A 253 12.30 3.36 -38.54
N ALA A 254 12.95 4.34 -39.17
CA ALA A 254 14.12 4.10 -40.01
C ALA A 254 15.30 3.45 -39.25
N PRO A 255 15.73 3.96 -38.07
CA PRO A 255 16.74 3.26 -37.26
C PRO A 255 16.31 1.86 -36.79
N LEU A 256 15.03 1.65 -36.43
CA LEU A 256 14.52 0.33 -36.04
C LEU A 256 14.63 -0.67 -37.21
N ILE A 257 14.25 -0.26 -38.42
CA ILE A 257 14.36 -1.08 -39.63
C ILE A 257 15.82 -1.50 -39.87
N ARG A 258 16.78 -0.60 -39.72
CA ARG A 258 18.21 -0.92 -39.85
C ARG A 258 18.65 -1.96 -38.84
N TYR A 259 18.28 -1.81 -37.56
CA TYR A 259 18.61 -2.79 -36.53
C TYR A 259 18.00 -4.18 -36.80
N LEU A 260 16.75 -4.23 -37.26
CA LEU A 260 16.06 -5.48 -37.58
C LEU A 260 16.73 -6.18 -38.76
N ASP A 261 17.09 -5.43 -39.81
CA ASP A 261 17.83 -5.96 -40.96
C ASP A 261 19.24 -6.45 -40.55
N ASP A 262 19.98 -5.70 -39.72
CA ASP A 262 21.29 -6.11 -39.19
C ASP A 262 21.23 -7.44 -38.40
N LEU A 263 20.11 -7.69 -37.71
CA LEU A 263 19.83 -8.95 -37.00
C LEU A 263 19.24 -10.06 -37.89
N GLY A 264 19.11 -9.80 -39.19
CA GLY A 264 18.63 -10.77 -40.17
C GLY A 264 17.11 -11.07 -40.11
N ALA A 265 16.32 -10.15 -39.56
CA ALA A 265 14.85 -10.22 -39.64
C ALA A 265 14.36 -9.91 -41.07
N GLN A 266 13.20 -10.44 -41.44
CA GLN A 266 12.55 -10.13 -42.72
C GLN A 266 11.58 -8.96 -42.53
N VAL A 267 11.96 -7.77 -42.99
CA VAL A 267 11.21 -6.55 -42.71
C VAL A 267 10.28 -6.18 -43.86
N LEU A 268 8.98 -6.10 -43.57
CA LEU A 268 7.97 -5.51 -44.43
C LEU A 268 7.71 -4.08 -43.97
N VAL A 269 7.76 -3.10 -44.88
CA VAL A 269 7.66 -1.68 -44.53
C VAL A 269 6.55 -0.98 -45.30
N SER A 270 5.82 -0.11 -44.62
CA SER A 270 4.85 0.82 -45.24
C SER A 270 5.02 2.23 -44.68
N ASP A 271 4.82 3.24 -45.53
CA ASP A 271 4.77 4.65 -45.15
C ASP A 271 3.87 5.41 -46.16
N VAL A 272 3.27 6.50 -45.71
CA VAL A 272 2.53 7.42 -46.60
C VAL A 272 3.47 8.11 -47.59
N ASN A 273 4.75 8.29 -47.22
CA ASN A 273 5.79 8.79 -48.09
C ASN A 273 6.56 7.63 -48.74
N ARG A 274 6.09 7.19 -49.91
CA ARG A 274 6.72 6.12 -50.69
C ARG A 274 8.21 6.36 -50.98
N ALA A 275 8.62 7.60 -51.25
CA ALA A 275 10.01 7.93 -51.54
C ALA A 275 10.94 7.63 -50.35
N ALA A 276 10.44 7.76 -49.11
CA ALA A 276 11.21 7.41 -47.91
C ALA A 276 11.42 5.89 -47.79
N CYS A 277 10.41 5.08 -48.15
CA CYS A 277 10.55 3.63 -48.23
C CYS A 277 11.55 3.19 -49.31
N GLU A 278 11.49 3.81 -50.50
CA GLU A 278 12.41 3.51 -51.61
C GLU A 278 13.86 3.87 -51.27
N ALA A 279 14.08 4.99 -50.59
CA ALA A 279 15.41 5.37 -50.09
C ALA A 279 15.97 4.35 -49.08
N LEU A 280 15.15 3.86 -48.15
CA LEU A 280 15.55 2.82 -47.20
C LEU A 280 15.79 1.47 -47.88
N GLN A 281 14.99 1.10 -48.88
CA GLN A 281 15.19 -0.14 -49.64
C GLN A 281 16.48 -0.09 -50.47
N ALA A 282 16.84 1.07 -51.02
CA ALA A 282 18.12 1.27 -51.69
C ALA A 282 19.31 1.10 -50.72
N GLU A 283 19.18 1.54 -49.47
CA GLU A 283 20.17 1.29 -48.40
C GLU A 283 20.19 -0.18 -47.96
N ARG A 284 19.00 -0.80 -47.84
CA ARG A 284 18.77 -2.14 -47.29
C ARG A 284 17.99 -3.01 -48.29
N PRO A 285 18.66 -3.73 -49.21
CA PRO A 285 18.00 -4.43 -50.32
C PRO A 285 17.04 -5.56 -49.93
N ARG A 286 17.07 -6.04 -48.67
CA ARG A 286 16.18 -7.10 -48.16
C ARG A 286 14.79 -6.60 -47.74
N LEU A 287 14.58 -5.29 -47.70
CA LEU A 287 13.29 -4.71 -47.30
C LEU A 287 12.21 -4.94 -48.36
N GLN A 288 11.02 -5.33 -47.93
CA GLN A 288 9.85 -5.45 -48.78
C GLN A 288 8.89 -4.29 -48.54
N ILE A 289 8.67 -3.45 -49.56
CA ILE A 289 7.72 -2.34 -49.49
C ILE A 289 6.29 -2.88 -49.70
N ILE A 290 5.36 -2.48 -48.84
CA ILE A 290 3.93 -2.79 -48.92
C ILE A 290 3.15 -1.58 -49.41
N ASP A 291 2.38 -1.77 -50.47
CA ASP A 291 1.60 -0.74 -51.17
C ASP A 291 0.24 -1.34 -51.59
N PRO A 292 -0.91 -0.69 -51.31
CA PRO A 292 -1.06 0.55 -50.54
C PRO A 292 -0.70 0.40 -49.05
N PRO A 293 -0.36 1.49 -48.33
CA PRO A 293 0.11 1.42 -46.93
C PRO A 293 -0.83 0.68 -45.98
N GLU A 294 -2.15 0.83 -46.17
CA GLU A 294 -3.19 0.12 -45.42
C GLU A 294 -3.18 -1.40 -45.55
N SER A 295 -2.50 -1.97 -46.55
CA SER A 295 -2.33 -3.43 -46.68
C SER A 295 -1.35 -4.02 -45.66
N ILE A 296 -0.61 -3.18 -44.91
CA ILE A 296 0.29 -3.64 -43.85
C ILE A 296 -0.43 -4.44 -42.75
N PHE A 297 -1.72 -4.15 -42.50
CA PHE A 297 -2.53 -4.84 -41.49
C PHE A 297 -2.90 -6.27 -41.88
N ASP A 298 -2.90 -6.59 -43.18
CA ASP A 298 -3.30 -7.91 -43.71
C ASP A 298 -2.11 -8.84 -43.99
N CYS A 299 -0.89 -8.31 -43.83
CA CYS A 299 0.36 -9.04 -44.06
C CYS A 299 0.54 -10.18 -43.06
N GLU A 300 1.02 -11.33 -43.54
CA GLU A 300 1.51 -12.38 -42.67
C GLU A 300 2.88 -12.01 -42.12
N ALA A 301 2.94 -11.74 -40.83
CA ALA A 301 4.16 -11.38 -40.11
C ALA A 301 4.13 -12.00 -38.71
N ASP A 302 5.27 -12.12 -38.05
CA ASP A 302 5.30 -12.54 -36.65
C ASP A 302 5.05 -11.36 -35.71
N ILE A 303 5.55 -10.17 -36.09
CA ILE A 303 5.50 -8.95 -35.28
C ILE A 303 4.97 -7.78 -36.11
N PHE A 304 4.01 -7.02 -35.57
CA PHE A 304 3.57 -5.73 -36.10
C PHE A 304 4.15 -4.59 -35.25
N ALA A 305 4.85 -3.66 -35.89
CA ALA A 305 5.53 -2.54 -35.26
C ALA A 305 4.97 -1.20 -35.76
N PRO A 306 3.95 -0.63 -35.07
CA PRO A 306 3.45 0.70 -35.40
C PRO A 306 4.42 1.77 -34.92
N CYS A 307 5.01 2.52 -35.86
CA CYS A 307 6.01 3.57 -35.63
C CYS A 307 5.62 4.94 -36.21
N ALA A 308 4.43 5.06 -36.82
CA ALA A 308 3.93 6.29 -37.45
C ALA A 308 3.00 7.10 -36.54
N ILE A 309 1.75 6.65 -36.37
CA ILE A 309 0.67 7.37 -35.68
C ILE A 309 0.03 6.44 -34.63
N GLY A 310 -0.51 7.00 -33.55
CA GLY A 310 -1.29 6.26 -32.55
C GLY A 310 -2.65 5.77 -33.05
N ALA A 311 -3.37 5.04 -32.19
CA ALA A 311 -4.72 4.51 -32.39
C ALA A 311 -4.92 3.61 -33.64
N GLN A 312 -3.83 3.09 -34.22
CA GLN A 312 -3.86 2.23 -35.41
C GLN A 312 -4.28 0.79 -35.09
N VAL A 313 -4.16 0.37 -33.83
CA VAL A 313 -4.64 -0.93 -33.36
C VAL A 313 -5.97 -0.71 -32.62
N ASN A 314 -7.05 -1.18 -33.22
CA ASN A 314 -8.42 -0.89 -32.78
C ASN A 314 -9.38 -1.99 -33.26
N VAL A 315 -10.67 -1.84 -32.94
CA VAL A 315 -11.73 -2.81 -33.31
C VAL A 315 -11.78 -3.16 -34.80
N ASP A 316 -11.37 -2.26 -35.70
CA ASP A 316 -11.41 -2.46 -37.15
C ASP A 316 -10.14 -3.17 -37.68
N THR A 317 -8.98 -2.88 -37.08
CA THR A 317 -7.68 -3.40 -37.53
C THR A 317 -7.27 -4.67 -36.81
N ILE A 318 -7.62 -4.83 -35.52
CA ILE A 318 -7.30 -6.03 -34.74
C ILE A 318 -7.75 -7.30 -35.46
N PRO A 319 -8.96 -7.42 -36.05
CA PRO A 319 -9.39 -8.59 -36.81
C PRO A 319 -8.51 -8.94 -38.03
N ARG A 320 -7.91 -7.93 -38.67
CA ARG A 320 -7.09 -8.10 -39.88
C ARG A 320 -5.67 -8.60 -39.58
N LEU A 321 -5.15 -8.27 -38.41
CA LEU A 321 -3.80 -8.63 -37.98
C LEU A 321 -3.59 -10.16 -37.98
N LYS A 322 -2.53 -10.59 -38.68
CA LYS A 322 -2.03 -11.97 -38.71
C LYS A 322 -0.65 -12.06 -38.07
N VAL A 323 -0.54 -11.59 -36.82
CA VAL A 323 0.72 -11.52 -36.06
C VAL A 323 0.60 -12.15 -34.68
N LYS A 324 1.74 -12.47 -34.06
CA LYS A 324 1.82 -12.98 -32.69
C LYS A 324 2.08 -11.88 -31.67
N LEU A 325 2.67 -10.77 -32.11
CA LEU A 325 3.09 -9.67 -31.25
C LEU A 325 2.83 -8.31 -31.89
N VAL A 326 2.37 -7.36 -31.08
CA VAL A 326 2.35 -5.92 -31.41
C VAL A 326 3.34 -5.20 -30.49
N CYS A 327 4.38 -4.60 -31.08
CA CYS A 327 5.41 -3.86 -30.35
C CYS A 327 5.98 -2.76 -31.25
N GLY A 328 5.73 -1.49 -30.92
CA GLY A 328 6.09 -0.36 -31.77
C GLY A 328 6.42 0.91 -30.99
N ALA A 329 6.79 1.96 -31.73
CA ALA A 329 7.22 3.23 -31.17
C ALA A 329 6.10 4.29 -31.10
N ALA A 330 4.96 4.08 -31.76
CA ALA A 330 3.88 5.07 -31.77
C ALA A 330 3.35 5.31 -30.34
N ASN A 331 3.13 6.57 -29.96
CA ASN A 331 2.46 6.88 -28.70
C ASN A 331 0.97 6.51 -28.81
N ASN A 332 0.39 5.95 -27.74
CA ASN A 332 -1.02 5.55 -27.68
C ASN A 332 -1.41 4.61 -28.85
N ILE A 333 -0.72 3.46 -28.99
CA ILE A 333 -0.94 2.50 -30.10
C ILE A 333 -2.41 2.05 -30.20
N LEU A 334 -3.05 1.81 -29.06
CA LEU A 334 -4.43 1.36 -28.95
C LEU A 334 -5.41 2.56 -28.99
N ARG A 335 -6.56 2.39 -29.66
CA ARG A 335 -7.61 3.43 -29.69
C ARG A 335 -8.40 3.46 -28.38
N GLU A 336 -8.77 2.28 -27.89
CA GLU A 336 -9.44 2.04 -26.61
C GLU A 336 -8.53 1.16 -25.73
N PRO A 337 -7.64 1.74 -24.90
CA PRO A 337 -6.52 1.01 -24.28
C PRO A 337 -6.90 -0.28 -23.55
N GLU A 338 -7.96 -0.26 -22.75
CA GLU A 338 -8.41 -1.43 -21.97
C GLU A 338 -9.11 -2.47 -22.85
N ALA A 339 -10.05 -2.02 -23.68
CA ALA A 339 -10.87 -2.91 -24.52
C ALA A 339 -10.05 -3.53 -25.66
N ASP A 340 -9.20 -2.75 -26.32
CA ASP A 340 -8.33 -3.24 -27.40
C ASP A 340 -7.24 -4.18 -26.87
N ALA A 341 -6.69 -3.92 -25.68
CA ALA A 341 -5.73 -4.84 -25.05
C ALA A 341 -6.38 -6.19 -24.73
N GLU A 342 -7.65 -6.18 -24.30
CA GLU A 342 -8.41 -7.40 -24.06
C GLU A 342 -8.74 -8.14 -25.37
N ARG A 343 -9.12 -7.42 -26.44
CA ARG A 343 -9.32 -7.99 -27.79
C ARG A 343 -8.04 -8.67 -28.31
N LEU A 344 -6.88 -8.05 -28.13
CA LEU A 344 -5.58 -8.65 -28.49
C LEU A 344 -5.30 -9.92 -27.68
N ARG A 345 -5.53 -9.88 -26.36
CA ARG A 345 -5.34 -11.02 -25.46
C ARG A 345 -6.25 -12.19 -25.83
N GLN A 346 -7.52 -11.95 -26.15
CA GLN A 346 -8.48 -12.97 -26.59
C GLN A 346 -8.06 -13.66 -27.88
N ARG A 347 -7.35 -12.95 -28.76
CA ARG A 347 -6.75 -13.50 -29.98
C ARG A 347 -5.38 -14.16 -29.76
N GLY A 348 -4.86 -14.18 -28.53
CA GLY A 348 -3.53 -14.69 -28.24
C GLY A 348 -2.39 -13.82 -28.80
N ILE A 349 -2.66 -12.56 -29.13
CA ILE A 349 -1.65 -11.62 -29.64
C ILE A 349 -1.02 -10.89 -28.45
N GLY A 350 0.29 -11.03 -28.28
CA GLY A 350 1.05 -10.28 -27.29
C GLY A 350 1.08 -8.80 -27.62
N PHE A 351 1.06 -7.94 -26.60
CA PHE A 351 1.13 -6.49 -26.77
C PHE A 351 2.14 -5.89 -25.80
N VAL A 352 3.03 -5.03 -26.29
CA VAL A 352 3.91 -4.21 -25.47
C VAL A 352 3.37 -2.78 -25.42
N PRO A 353 2.96 -2.26 -24.25
CA PRO A 353 2.52 -0.88 -24.13
C PRO A 353 3.63 0.10 -24.53
N ASP A 354 3.25 1.18 -25.21
CA ASP A 354 4.15 2.16 -25.81
C ASP A 354 5.08 2.80 -24.77
N PHE A 355 4.59 3.15 -23.58
CA PHE A 355 5.44 3.75 -22.54
C PHE A 355 6.46 2.78 -21.92
N VAL A 356 6.42 1.49 -22.26
CA VAL A 356 7.45 0.51 -21.91
C VAL A 356 8.58 0.53 -22.94
N CYS A 357 8.24 0.44 -24.23
CA CYS A 357 9.21 0.35 -25.33
C CYS A 357 9.69 1.73 -25.84
N ASN A 358 8.80 2.70 -25.94
CA ASN A 358 9.04 4.10 -26.31
C ASN A 358 9.26 4.99 -25.07
N ARG A 359 10.25 4.62 -24.24
CA ARG A 359 10.66 5.40 -23.07
C ARG A 359 12.02 6.05 -23.17
N MET A 360 12.86 5.63 -24.11
CA MET A 360 14.23 6.17 -24.19
C MET A 360 14.27 7.64 -24.60
N GLY A 361 13.19 8.16 -25.19
CA GLY A 361 12.95 9.59 -25.37
C GLY A 361 13.22 10.41 -24.11
N ILE A 362 12.50 10.07 -23.03
CA ILE A 362 12.62 10.79 -21.77
C ILE A 362 13.90 10.41 -21.03
N VAL A 363 14.36 9.16 -21.11
CA VAL A 363 15.63 8.72 -20.50
C VAL A 363 16.83 9.50 -21.06
N ASN A 364 16.87 9.73 -22.38
CA ASN A 364 17.95 10.49 -23.02
C ASN A 364 18.09 11.91 -22.45
N CYS A 365 16.98 12.53 -22.07
CA CYS A 365 16.96 13.92 -21.61
C CYS A 365 16.81 14.08 -20.09
N ALA A 366 16.51 13.02 -19.36
CA ALA A 366 16.35 13.04 -17.90
C ALA A 366 17.67 13.35 -17.18
N ASP A 367 18.78 12.81 -17.68
CA ASP A 367 20.11 12.96 -17.07
C ASP A 367 20.86 14.18 -17.61
N GLU A 368 20.38 14.84 -18.67
CA GLU A 368 21.01 16.04 -19.25
C GLU A 368 21.25 17.13 -18.20
N TRP A 369 20.34 17.26 -17.22
CA TRP A 369 20.47 18.22 -16.12
C TRP A 369 21.61 17.90 -15.14
N GLN A 370 22.08 16.65 -15.10
CA GLN A 370 23.19 16.16 -14.28
C GLN A 370 24.51 16.05 -15.08
N GLY A 371 24.45 16.29 -16.40
CA GLY A 371 25.53 16.05 -17.35
C GLY A 371 25.19 14.89 -18.28
N TYR A 372 25.52 15.01 -19.57
CA TYR A 372 25.15 14.02 -20.58
C TYR A 372 26.31 13.08 -20.94
N LEU A 373 26.10 11.77 -20.72
CA LEU A 373 26.99 10.69 -21.18
C LEU A 373 26.21 9.73 -22.08
N PRO A 374 26.51 9.65 -23.39
CA PRO A 374 25.78 8.79 -24.32
C PRO A 374 25.75 7.30 -23.92
N GLU A 375 26.79 6.83 -23.23
CA GLU A 375 26.91 5.43 -22.80
C GLU A 375 25.89 5.06 -21.72
N ASP A 376 25.52 6.00 -20.84
CA ASP A 376 24.52 5.77 -19.79
C ASP A 376 23.14 5.48 -20.39
N VAL A 377 22.76 6.25 -21.42
CA VAL A 377 21.50 6.05 -22.16
C VAL A 377 21.51 4.70 -22.89
N ARG A 378 22.67 4.29 -23.43
CA ARG A 378 22.84 2.99 -24.09
C ARG A 378 22.63 1.84 -23.09
N LEU A 379 23.24 1.92 -21.90
CA LEU A 379 23.04 0.93 -20.83
C LEU A 379 21.59 0.92 -20.33
N ALA A 380 20.94 2.09 -20.22
CA ALA A 380 19.54 2.19 -19.83
C ALA A 380 18.59 1.56 -20.87
N ALA A 381 18.93 1.60 -22.16
CA ALA A 381 18.17 0.91 -23.20
C ALA A 381 18.18 -0.61 -23.01
N GLU A 382 19.27 -1.18 -22.49
CA GLU A 382 19.35 -2.61 -22.19
C GLU A 382 18.40 -3.03 -21.05
N ARG A 383 18.07 -2.11 -20.13
CA ARG A 383 17.06 -2.37 -19.07
C ARG A 383 15.63 -2.51 -19.60
N VAL A 384 15.34 -2.07 -20.82
CA VAL A 384 14.01 -2.25 -21.44
C VAL A 384 13.66 -3.73 -21.56
N PHE A 385 14.66 -4.58 -21.79
CA PHE A 385 14.47 -6.02 -21.93
C PHE A 385 13.90 -6.69 -20.66
N PRO A 386 14.57 -6.65 -19.49
CA PRO A 386 14.04 -7.25 -18.26
C PRO A 386 12.74 -6.60 -17.78
N ASP A 387 12.55 -5.29 -18.00
CA ASP A 387 11.30 -4.62 -17.64
C ASP A 387 10.11 -5.10 -18.49
N THR A 388 10.34 -5.34 -19.78
CA THR A 388 9.32 -5.91 -20.67
C THR A 388 8.98 -7.35 -20.23
N LEU A 389 9.98 -8.19 -19.93
CA LEU A 389 9.72 -9.53 -19.38
C LEU A 389 8.92 -9.48 -18.08
N ARG A 390 9.24 -8.53 -17.19
CA ARG A 390 8.51 -8.32 -15.94
C ARG A 390 7.04 -7.98 -16.19
N VAL A 391 6.73 -7.15 -17.19
CA VAL A 391 5.33 -6.86 -17.59
C VAL A 391 4.60 -8.13 -18.01
N PHE A 392 5.20 -8.96 -18.88
CA PHE A 392 4.58 -10.21 -19.33
C PHE A 392 4.41 -11.23 -18.20
N LYS A 393 5.41 -11.38 -17.32
CA LYS A 393 5.32 -12.26 -16.15
C LYS A 393 4.22 -11.79 -15.19
N TYR A 394 4.14 -10.50 -14.92
CA TYR A 394 3.10 -9.91 -14.08
C TYR A 394 1.71 -10.16 -14.67
N ALA A 395 1.52 -9.86 -15.96
CA ALA A 395 0.28 -10.11 -16.70
C ALA A 395 -0.17 -11.57 -16.57
N ARG A 396 0.74 -12.52 -16.82
CA ARG A 396 0.46 -13.96 -16.70
C ARG A 396 0.11 -14.39 -15.28
N SER A 397 0.84 -13.88 -14.28
CA SER A 397 0.63 -14.27 -12.86
C SER A 397 -0.70 -13.77 -12.27
N ARG A 398 -1.25 -12.70 -12.83
CA ARG A 398 -2.48 -12.02 -12.37
C ARG A 398 -3.68 -12.24 -13.31
N TYR A 399 -3.51 -12.99 -14.41
CA TYR A 399 -4.50 -13.11 -15.48
C TYR A 399 -4.97 -11.74 -16.01
N ALA A 400 -4.05 -10.78 -16.13
CA ALA A 400 -4.31 -9.42 -16.58
C ALA A 400 -3.79 -9.20 -18.02
N THR A 401 -4.26 -8.14 -18.69
CA THR A 401 -3.66 -7.69 -19.95
C THR A 401 -2.26 -7.10 -19.70
N SER A 402 -1.41 -7.08 -20.72
CA SER A 402 -0.09 -6.44 -20.61
C SER A 402 -0.18 -4.94 -20.35
N THR A 403 -1.21 -4.26 -20.88
CA THR A 403 -1.54 -2.86 -20.55
C THR A 403 -1.82 -2.68 -19.07
N GLN A 404 -2.70 -3.51 -18.50
CA GLN A 404 -3.01 -3.44 -17.07
C GLN A 404 -1.77 -3.73 -16.23
N ALA A 405 -1.00 -4.76 -16.59
CA ALA A 405 0.23 -5.11 -15.89
C ALA A 405 1.27 -3.97 -15.91
N ALA A 406 1.47 -3.32 -17.06
CA ALA A 406 2.39 -2.19 -17.16
C ALA A 406 1.91 -0.97 -16.35
N ASN A 407 0.61 -0.68 -16.38
CA ASN A 407 0.02 0.39 -15.56
C ASN A 407 0.18 0.11 -14.06
N ASP A 408 -0.13 -1.10 -13.61
CA ASP A 408 0.02 -1.49 -12.20
C ASP A 408 1.47 -1.35 -11.73
N LEU A 409 2.42 -1.83 -12.53
CA LEU A 409 3.85 -1.73 -12.22
C LEU A 409 4.33 -0.28 -12.19
N ALA A 410 3.88 0.54 -13.14
CA ALA A 410 4.22 1.96 -13.20
C ALA A 410 3.61 2.75 -12.04
N ASP A 411 2.35 2.49 -11.69
CA ASP A 411 1.64 3.15 -10.60
C ASP A 411 2.26 2.77 -9.25
N MET A 412 2.64 1.50 -9.06
CA MET A 412 3.42 1.07 -7.90
C MET A 412 4.76 1.81 -7.81
N ALA A 413 5.51 1.90 -8.91
CA ALA A 413 6.77 2.61 -8.96
C ALA A 413 6.61 4.12 -8.72
N ALA A 414 5.51 4.73 -9.18
CA ALA A 414 5.23 6.16 -9.02
C ALA A 414 5.01 6.58 -7.56
N THR A 415 4.65 5.64 -6.68
CA THR A 415 4.47 5.92 -5.24
C THR A 415 5.76 6.07 -4.45
N GLU A 416 6.88 5.60 -4.99
CA GLU A 416 8.19 5.73 -4.34
C GLU A 416 8.58 7.22 -4.28
N LEU A 417 8.95 7.67 -3.09
CA LEU A 417 9.39 9.05 -2.89
C LEU A 417 10.83 9.19 -3.36
N HIS A 418 11.13 10.31 -4.04
CA HIS A 418 12.51 10.66 -4.33
C HIS A 418 13.26 10.83 -3.00
N PRO A 419 14.45 10.21 -2.84
CA PRO A 419 15.20 10.22 -1.58
C PRO A 419 15.59 11.63 -1.07
N LEU A 420 15.65 12.63 -1.95
CA LEU A 420 16.09 13.99 -1.63
C LEU A 420 15.01 15.04 -1.99
N LEU A 421 14.35 14.89 -3.12
CA LEU A 421 13.51 15.95 -3.70
C LEU A 421 12.00 15.70 -3.62
N GLY A 422 11.54 14.62 -2.98
CA GLY A 422 10.12 14.23 -3.02
C GLY A 422 9.16 15.23 -2.35
N HIS A 423 9.69 16.16 -1.55
CA HIS A 423 8.95 17.25 -0.91
C HIS A 423 9.08 18.58 -1.67
N ARG A 424 10.01 18.68 -2.63
CA ARG A 424 10.41 19.96 -3.23
C ARG A 424 9.35 20.51 -4.18
N GLY A 425 8.72 19.65 -4.98
CA GLY A 425 7.70 20.07 -5.94
C GLY A 425 6.56 20.83 -5.26
N ARG A 426 5.98 20.23 -4.21
CA ARG A 426 4.94 20.88 -3.41
C ARG A 426 5.38 22.22 -2.84
N ARG A 427 6.58 22.31 -2.26
CA ARG A 427 7.10 23.58 -1.70
C ARG A 427 7.25 24.68 -2.75
N ILE A 428 7.56 24.34 -4.00
CA ILE A 428 7.60 25.30 -5.11
C ILE A 428 6.18 25.79 -5.42
N ILE A 429 5.22 24.88 -5.55
CA ILE A 429 3.81 25.22 -5.79
C ILE A 429 3.28 26.17 -4.70
N ASP A 430 3.53 25.83 -3.42
CA ASP A 430 3.13 26.65 -2.29
C ASP A 430 3.81 28.03 -2.29
N ALA A 431 5.07 28.10 -2.74
CA ALA A 431 5.79 29.36 -2.89
C ALA A 431 5.18 30.23 -3.99
N LEU A 432 4.88 29.66 -5.17
CA LEU A 432 4.21 30.37 -6.26
C LEU A 432 2.86 30.95 -5.82
N GLN A 433 2.09 30.17 -5.05
CA GLN A 433 0.83 30.64 -4.48
C GLN A 433 1.04 31.78 -3.48
N ARG A 434 1.92 31.60 -2.49
CA ARG A 434 2.18 32.60 -1.44
C ARG A 434 2.74 33.91 -2.00
N GLN A 435 3.59 33.85 -3.01
CA GLN A 435 4.18 35.01 -3.66
C GLN A 435 3.22 35.70 -4.63
N GLY A 436 1.99 35.18 -4.80
CA GLY A 436 1.01 35.76 -5.70
C GLY A 436 1.46 35.71 -7.16
N TRP A 437 2.11 34.62 -7.60
CA TRP A 437 2.62 34.46 -8.97
C TRP A 437 1.56 34.72 -10.07
N HIS A 438 0.29 34.43 -9.76
CA HIS A 438 -0.86 34.68 -10.63
C HIS A 438 -1.22 36.17 -10.79
N ARG A 439 -0.69 37.07 -9.94
CA ARG A 439 -0.91 38.52 -9.98
C ARG A 439 0.11 39.26 -10.85
N PHE A 440 0.89 38.53 -11.64
CA PHE A 440 1.91 39.10 -12.51
C PHE A 440 1.32 40.11 -13.50
N GLN A 441 2.01 41.24 -13.67
CA GLN A 441 1.73 42.28 -14.65
C GLN A 441 3.03 42.66 -15.37
N PRO A 442 3.03 42.83 -16.71
CA PRO A 442 4.21 43.24 -17.44
C PRO A 442 4.78 44.57 -16.93
N GLY A 443 6.10 44.66 -16.82
CA GLY A 443 6.80 45.90 -16.43
C GLY A 443 6.71 46.29 -14.95
N GLN A 444 5.98 45.55 -14.11
CA GLN A 444 5.97 45.76 -12.66
C GLN A 444 6.98 44.83 -11.96
N PRO A 445 7.78 45.33 -11.00
CA PRO A 445 8.62 44.48 -10.18
C PRO A 445 7.76 43.46 -9.41
N PRO A 446 8.27 42.28 -9.08
CA PRO A 446 7.53 41.28 -8.32
C PRO A 446 6.95 41.95 -7.08
N ALA A 447 5.63 41.87 -6.89
CA ALA A 447 4.98 42.43 -5.71
C ALA A 447 5.71 41.90 -4.47
N ALA A 448 6.22 42.82 -3.63
CA ALA A 448 6.80 42.44 -2.35
C ALA A 448 5.77 41.57 -1.62
N ALA A 449 6.19 40.36 -1.23
CA ALA A 449 5.31 39.44 -0.52
C ALA A 449 4.68 40.19 0.64
N PRO A 450 3.34 40.16 0.82
CA PRO A 450 2.77 40.67 2.05
C PRO A 450 3.50 39.96 3.20
N ALA A 451 4.05 40.74 4.13
CA ALA A 451 4.73 40.21 5.30
C ALA A 451 3.80 39.17 5.93
N ALA A 452 4.20 37.91 5.85
CA ALA A 452 3.36 36.82 6.28
C ALA A 452 3.05 37.04 7.76
N SER A 453 1.77 37.13 8.12
CA SER A 453 1.38 36.61 9.43
C SER A 453 1.92 35.19 9.49
N GLU A 454 2.74 34.87 10.50
CA GLU A 454 3.25 33.52 10.70
C GLU A 454 2.12 32.50 10.46
N PRO A 455 2.34 31.47 9.64
CA PRO A 455 1.30 30.50 9.37
C PRO A 455 0.80 29.92 10.69
N LEU A 456 -0.53 29.80 10.81
CA LEU A 456 -1.17 28.94 11.79
C LEU A 456 -0.39 27.63 11.89
N PHE A 457 -0.01 27.24 13.10
CA PHE A 457 0.68 25.98 13.35
C PHE A 457 -0.06 24.85 12.61
N VAL A 458 0.66 24.13 11.74
CA VAL A 458 0.14 22.95 11.04
C VAL A 458 0.84 21.75 11.68
N PRO A 459 0.18 20.97 12.55
CA PRO A 459 0.82 19.87 13.29
C PRO A 459 1.67 18.96 12.40
N ALA A 460 1.16 18.55 11.23
CA ALA A 460 1.86 17.69 10.28
C ALA A 460 3.21 18.24 9.76
N LEU A 461 3.43 19.56 9.79
CA LEU A 461 4.69 20.18 9.34
C LEU A 461 5.75 20.28 10.44
N ALA A 462 5.35 20.24 11.72
CA ALA A 462 6.25 20.41 12.87
C ALA A 462 6.58 19.09 13.60
N GLU A 463 5.75 18.06 13.40
CA GLU A 463 5.96 16.71 13.93
C GLU A 463 7.39 16.16 13.66
N PRO A 464 7.99 16.31 12.46
CA PRO A 464 9.34 15.79 12.19
C PRO A 464 10.44 16.41 13.08
N ASP A 465 10.38 17.72 13.34
CA ASP A 465 11.41 18.43 14.12
C ASP A 465 11.38 18.04 15.59
N LEU A 466 10.17 17.81 16.13
CA LEU A 466 10.01 17.38 17.51
C LEU A 466 10.51 15.95 17.71
N ARG A 467 10.26 15.07 16.73
CA ARG A 467 10.79 13.71 16.74
C ARG A 467 12.32 13.68 16.80
N VAL A 468 12.98 14.44 15.94
CA VAL A 468 14.46 14.51 15.92
C VAL A 468 14.99 14.93 17.30
N ARG A 469 14.29 15.85 17.99
CA ARG A 469 14.65 16.25 19.35
C ARG A 469 14.48 15.12 20.37
N TRP A 470 13.38 14.36 20.32
CA TRP A 470 13.19 13.20 21.20
C TRP A 470 14.29 12.15 21.03
N GLU A 471 14.70 11.90 19.80
CA GLU A 471 15.79 10.98 19.47
C GLU A 471 17.13 11.48 20.01
N GLN A 472 17.44 12.77 19.83
CA GLN A 472 18.67 13.39 20.35
C GLN A 472 18.75 13.39 21.89
N ARG A 473 17.61 13.54 22.58
CA ARG A 473 17.54 13.43 24.05
C ARG A 473 17.64 11.99 24.56
N GLY A 474 17.50 11.00 23.68
CA GLY A 474 17.48 9.59 24.08
C GLY A 474 16.17 9.16 24.76
N ASP A 475 15.05 9.85 24.51
CA ASP A 475 13.75 9.61 25.17
C ASP A 475 13.22 8.17 24.94
N PHE A 476 13.76 7.47 23.95
CA PHE A 476 13.36 6.12 23.57
C PHE A 476 14.34 5.01 23.96
N LEU A 477 15.48 5.35 24.56
CA LEU A 477 16.46 4.36 25.01
C LEU A 477 15.90 3.47 26.11
N ASN A 478 16.13 2.16 25.99
CA ASN A 478 15.75 1.20 27.01
C ASN A 478 16.71 1.29 28.21
N PRO A 479 16.17 1.15 29.43
CA PRO A 479 16.96 1.02 30.67
C PRO A 479 17.81 -0.24 30.67
N ALA A 480 18.85 -0.25 31.52
CA ALA A 480 19.74 -1.40 31.65
C ALA A 480 19.04 -2.58 32.36
N PRO A 481 19.37 -3.84 32.06
CA PRO A 481 18.70 -5.02 32.62
C PRO A 481 18.69 -5.06 34.16
N GLU A 482 19.72 -4.53 34.81
CA GLU A 482 19.88 -4.49 36.27
C GLU A 482 18.82 -3.62 36.95
N GLN A 483 18.24 -2.66 36.23
CA GLN A 483 17.18 -1.77 36.71
C GLN A 483 15.79 -2.45 36.75
N GLN A 484 15.71 -3.73 36.37
CA GLN A 484 14.49 -4.53 36.35
C GLN A 484 13.28 -3.80 35.73
N PRO A 485 13.40 -3.36 34.47
CA PRO A 485 12.39 -2.51 33.86
C PRO A 485 11.05 -3.21 33.66
N TYR A 486 9.98 -2.41 33.62
CA TYR A 486 8.67 -2.85 33.16
C TYR A 486 8.71 -3.06 31.64
N ARG A 487 8.52 -4.31 31.20
CA ARG A 487 8.72 -4.71 29.80
C ARG A 487 7.40 -4.77 29.05
N LEU A 488 7.32 -3.97 27.98
CA LEU A 488 6.23 -4.00 27.02
C LEU A 488 6.70 -4.61 25.71
N ALA A 489 5.92 -5.53 25.14
CA ALA A 489 6.17 -6.09 23.81
C ALA A 489 5.00 -5.83 22.86
N ALA A 490 5.30 -5.73 21.57
CA ALA A 490 4.30 -5.70 20.52
C ALA A 490 4.60 -6.78 19.48
N THR A 491 3.58 -7.17 18.73
CA THR A 491 3.71 -7.95 17.50
C THR A 491 4.89 -7.44 16.64
N PRO A 492 5.88 -8.29 16.30
CA PRO A 492 6.93 -7.94 15.35
C PRO A 492 6.34 -7.64 13.97
N VAL A 493 6.86 -6.60 13.31
CA VAL A 493 6.33 -6.19 12.00
C VAL A 493 6.94 -7.05 10.89
N SER A 494 6.08 -7.56 10.01
CA SER A 494 6.48 -8.44 8.91
C SER A 494 7.26 -7.69 7.84
N THR A 495 8.43 -8.23 7.46
CA THR A 495 9.18 -7.77 6.28
C THR A 495 8.70 -8.42 4.98
N ALA A 496 7.71 -9.31 5.01
CA ALA A 496 7.26 -10.03 3.82
C ALA A 496 6.75 -9.12 2.68
N SER A 497 6.24 -7.95 3.03
CA SER A 497 5.69 -6.96 2.11
C SER A 497 6.03 -5.56 2.60
N ALA A 498 5.83 -4.56 1.73
CA ALA A 498 5.94 -3.17 2.14
C ALA A 498 5.02 -2.90 3.36
N PRO A 499 5.48 -2.12 4.34
CA PRO A 499 4.75 -1.91 5.60
C PRO A 499 3.37 -1.28 5.39
N ASP A 500 2.34 -1.90 5.97
CA ASP A 500 0.96 -1.42 5.95
C ASP A 500 0.44 -1.10 7.37
N LEU A 501 -0.56 -0.22 7.46
CA LEU A 501 -1.10 0.30 8.72
C LEU A 501 -1.57 -0.79 9.69
N SER A 502 -2.12 -1.90 9.21
CA SER A 502 -2.65 -2.94 10.11
C SER A 502 -1.54 -3.55 10.96
N ARG A 503 -0.29 -3.54 10.47
CA ARG A 503 0.87 -4.13 11.15
C ARG A 503 1.45 -3.27 12.27
N PHE A 504 1.11 -1.98 12.32
CA PHE A 504 1.66 -1.05 13.32
C PHE A 504 0.77 -0.86 14.53
N VAL A 505 -0.44 -1.41 14.51
CA VAL A 505 -1.42 -1.28 15.59
C VAL A 505 -0.82 -1.68 16.95
N SER A 506 -0.22 -2.87 17.04
CA SER A 506 0.35 -3.33 18.31
C SER A 506 1.45 -2.39 18.82
N ALA A 507 2.32 -1.90 17.93
CA ALA A 507 3.40 -0.99 18.27
C ALA A 507 2.88 0.40 18.69
N LEU A 508 1.80 0.88 18.07
CA LEU A 508 1.14 2.12 18.43
C LEU A 508 0.54 2.04 19.84
N LEU A 509 -0.19 0.96 20.15
CA LEU A 509 -0.77 0.75 21.48
C LEU A 509 0.31 0.62 22.57
N LEU A 510 1.40 -0.10 22.25
CA LEU A 510 2.57 -0.18 23.11
C LEU A 510 3.17 1.20 23.39
N ASP A 511 3.32 2.05 22.37
CA ASP A 511 3.91 3.38 22.53
C ASP A 511 3.06 4.27 23.43
N ILE A 512 1.73 4.26 23.25
CA ILE A 512 0.79 4.97 24.12
C ILE A 512 0.96 4.50 25.58
N LYS A 513 0.96 3.19 25.81
CA LYS A 513 1.16 2.61 27.16
C LYS A 513 2.52 2.96 27.75
N ALA A 514 3.58 2.89 26.96
CA ALA A 514 4.94 3.18 27.39
C ALA A 514 5.11 4.64 27.81
N ARG A 515 4.51 5.58 27.06
CA ARG A 515 4.52 7.01 27.40
C ARG A 515 3.79 7.28 28.71
N PHE A 516 2.61 6.67 28.90
CA PHE A 516 1.87 6.74 30.16
C PHE A 516 2.70 6.22 31.35
N LEU A 517 3.27 5.01 31.25
CA LEU A 517 4.06 4.43 32.34
C LEU A 517 5.31 5.26 32.67
N LYS A 518 5.95 5.89 31.66
CA LYS A 518 7.08 6.80 31.87
C LYS A 518 6.72 8.08 32.63
N GLN A 519 5.45 8.50 32.63
CA GLN A 519 5.01 9.67 33.40
C GLN A 519 4.92 9.38 34.90
N GLY A 520 4.94 8.11 35.32
CA GLY A 520 4.77 7.69 36.72
C GLY A 520 3.31 7.76 37.21
N PRO A 521 3.06 7.35 38.47
CA PRO A 521 1.73 7.41 39.06
C PRO A 521 1.23 8.86 39.12
N ALA A 522 -0.08 9.05 39.13
CA ALA A 522 -0.63 10.36 39.45
C ALA A 522 -0.33 10.73 40.92
N PRO A 523 -0.14 12.02 41.26
CA PRO A 523 0.33 12.46 42.58
C PRO A 523 -0.49 11.89 43.76
N ASN A 524 -1.81 11.77 43.58
CA ASN A 524 -2.75 11.30 44.60
C ASN A 524 -3.04 9.78 44.57
N LEU A 525 -2.35 9.01 43.72
CA LEU A 525 -2.57 7.56 43.52
C LEU A 525 -1.32 6.71 43.86
N ALA A 526 -0.52 7.17 44.83
CA ALA A 526 0.83 6.67 45.15
C ALA A 526 0.95 5.18 45.57
N GLU A 527 -0.13 4.39 45.59
CA GLU A 527 -0.13 2.99 46.03
C GLU A 527 -0.17 1.94 44.89
N SER A 528 0.05 2.33 43.62
CA SER A 528 0.07 1.35 42.52
C SER A 528 1.46 0.71 42.34
N PRO A 529 1.64 -0.62 42.53
CA PRO A 529 2.95 -1.30 42.46
C PRO A 529 3.63 -1.31 41.07
N ALA A 530 3.05 -0.66 40.05
CA ALA A 530 3.65 -0.46 38.73
C ALA A 530 4.47 0.85 38.61
N ALA A 531 4.61 1.61 39.69
CA ALA A 531 4.87 3.05 39.65
C ALA A 531 6.34 3.53 39.64
N GLU A 532 7.36 2.69 39.87
CA GLU A 532 8.75 3.17 39.99
C GLU A 532 9.75 2.57 38.99
N ALA A 533 9.39 1.46 38.33
CA ALA A 533 10.33 0.78 37.43
C ALA A 533 10.45 1.51 36.08
N PRO A 534 11.67 1.68 35.52
CA PRO A 534 11.83 2.27 34.20
C PRO A 534 11.21 1.36 33.12
N VAL A 535 10.77 1.94 31.99
CA VAL A 535 10.01 1.19 30.97
C VAL A 535 10.92 0.75 29.82
N ALA A 536 10.88 -0.54 29.49
CA ALA A 536 11.58 -1.11 28.32
C ALA A 536 10.58 -1.50 27.21
N ARG A 537 10.89 -1.12 25.97
CA ARG A 537 10.11 -1.42 24.77
C ARG A 537 10.78 -2.54 23.97
N LEU A 538 10.05 -3.63 23.75
CA LEU A 538 10.48 -4.75 22.91
C LEU A 538 9.78 -4.65 21.56
N LEU A 539 10.51 -4.13 20.58
CA LEU A 539 10.06 -3.89 19.21
C LEU A 539 11.06 -4.50 18.22
N GLY A 540 10.57 -4.86 17.05
CA GLY A 540 11.38 -5.55 16.05
C GLY A 540 10.61 -5.93 14.81
N SER A 541 11.31 -6.60 13.90
CA SER A 541 10.76 -7.14 12.67
C SER A 541 10.81 -8.66 12.64
N GLU A 542 10.04 -9.25 11.74
CA GLU A 542 10.17 -10.67 11.38
C GLU A 542 10.47 -10.83 9.89
N HIS A 543 11.13 -11.92 9.51
CA HIS A 543 11.78 -12.10 8.20
C HIS A 543 10.84 -12.51 7.05
N GLY A 544 9.54 -12.66 7.31
CA GLY A 544 8.48 -13.01 6.38
C GLY A 544 8.46 -14.46 5.91
N GLY A 545 9.55 -15.21 6.12
CA GLY A 545 9.75 -16.57 5.61
C GLY A 545 9.30 -16.72 4.18
N LEU A 546 8.48 -17.73 3.91
CA LEU A 546 7.99 -17.96 2.56
C LEU A 546 7.25 -16.76 1.94
N ALA A 547 6.57 -15.93 2.74
CA ALA A 547 5.86 -14.79 2.18
C ALA A 547 6.82 -13.77 1.55
N LEU A 548 7.99 -13.53 2.17
CA LEU A 548 9.05 -12.73 1.57
C LEU A 548 9.60 -13.39 0.30
N GLN A 549 9.92 -14.69 0.38
CA GLN A 549 10.45 -15.44 -0.76
C GLN A 549 9.52 -15.35 -1.98
N LEU A 550 8.22 -15.58 -1.79
CA LEU A 550 7.23 -15.48 -2.86
C LEU A 550 7.12 -14.06 -3.42
N ALA A 551 7.24 -13.04 -2.58
CA ALA A 551 7.25 -11.64 -3.04
C ALA A 551 8.48 -11.35 -3.91
N VAL A 552 9.65 -11.88 -3.54
CA VAL A 552 10.89 -11.77 -4.33
C VAL A 552 10.76 -12.55 -5.65
N GLU A 553 10.30 -13.80 -5.62
CA GLU A 553 10.04 -14.61 -6.84
C GLU A 553 9.09 -13.91 -7.83
N GLN A 554 8.05 -13.24 -7.31
CA GLN A 554 7.10 -12.47 -8.12
C GLN A 554 7.72 -11.20 -8.71
N SER A 555 8.71 -10.61 -8.04
CA SER A 555 9.38 -9.39 -8.50
C SER A 555 10.41 -9.64 -9.60
N LEU A 556 10.95 -10.86 -9.69
CA LEU A 556 12.01 -11.23 -10.62
C LEU A 556 11.43 -11.71 -11.95
N PRO A 557 12.11 -11.53 -13.10
CA PRO A 557 11.65 -12.05 -14.39
C PRO A 557 11.93 -13.55 -14.57
N TYR A 558 12.90 -14.12 -13.86
CA TYR A 558 13.29 -15.53 -13.92
C TYR A 558 12.69 -16.35 -12.76
N ALA A 559 12.73 -17.68 -12.86
CA ALA A 559 12.51 -18.60 -11.75
C ALA A 559 13.74 -18.59 -10.82
N ARG A 560 13.54 -18.91 -9.54
CA ARG A 560 14.63 -18.90 -8.54
C ARG A 560 15.75 -19.90 -8.89
N GLU A 561 15.40 -21.02 -9.52
CA GLU A 561 16.31 -22.06 -9.96
C GLU A 561 17.27 -21.56 -11.05
N GLU A 562 16.81 -20.65 -11.91
CA GLU A 562 17.61 -20.08 -13.00
C GLU A 562 18.67 -19.08 -12.49
N ILE A 563 18.38 -18.40 -11.38
CA ILE A 563 19.27 -17.42 -10.73
C ILE A 563 20.27 -18.15 -9.79
N GLY A 564 19.89 -19.33 -9.30
CA GLY A 564 20.68 -20.08 -8.34
C GLY A 564 20.47 -19.64 -6.90
N ARG A 565 20.63 -20.60 -5.97
CA ARG A 565 20.23 -20.43 -4.56
C ARG A 565 20.95 -19.28 -3.86
N SER A 566 22.26 -19.16 -4.06
CA SER A 566 23.07 -18.14 -3.37
C SER A 566 22.62 -16.72 -3.72
N GLU A 567 22.48 -16.43 -5.02
CA GLU A 567 22.07 -15.12 -5.50
C GLU A 567 20.61 -14.81 -5.14
N PHE A 568 19.72 -15.80 -5.24
CA PHE A 568 18.33 -15.65 -4.79
C PHE A 568 18.21 -15.32 -3.30
N LEU A 569 19.02 -15.95 -2.43
CA LEU A 569 19.06 -15.64 -1.00
C LEU A 569 19.62 -14.25 -0.70
N SER A 570 20.57 -13.77 -1.51
CA SER A 570 21.06 -12.38 -1.42
C SER A 570 19.92 -11.39 -1.69
N LEU A 571 19.14 -11.61 -2.75
CA LEU A 571 17.98 -10.77 -3.08
C LEU A 571 16.91 -10.76 -1.99
N CYS A 572 16.68 -11.91 -1.34
CA CYS A 572 15.80 -12.00 -0.18
C CYS A 572 16.34 -11.22 1.01
N THR A 573 17.64 -11.32 1.28
CA THR A 573 18.33 -10.58 2.36
C THR A 573 18.20 -9.07 2.14
N ASP A 574 18.51 -8.59 0.94
CA ASP A 574 18.42 -7.17 0.59
C ASP A 574 16.99 -6.65 0.69
N THR A 575 16.01 -7.43 0.24
CA THR A 575 14.60 -7.07 0.36
C THR A 575 14.14 -7.03 1.82
N CYS A 576 14.54 -8.01 2.63
CA CYS A 576 14.27 -8.03 4.07
C CYS A 576 14.84 -6.78 4.77
N HIS A 577 16.09 -6.43 4.48
CA HIS A 577 16.75 -5.25 5.07
C HIS A 577 16.09 -3.93 4.64
N ARG A 578 15.72 -3.80 3.35
CA ARG A 578 14.99 -2.62 2.86
C ARG A 578 13.64 -2.46 3.55
N HIS A 579 12.85 -3.54 3.67
CA HIS A 579 11.56 -3.48 4.34
C HIS A 579 11.71 -3.21 5.85
N ASP A 580 12.71 -3.80 6.52
CA ASP A 580 13.03 -3.51 7.93
C ASP A 580 13.39 -2.03 8.17
N ALA A 581 14.14 -1.41 7.25
CA ALA A 581 14.41 0.03 7.29
C ALA A 581 13.14 0.87 7.10
N LEU A 582 12.29 0.52 6.14
CA LEU A 582 11.00 1.20 5.94
C LEU A 582 10.09 1.05 7.16
N ILE A 583 10.05 -0.10 7.82
CA ILE A 583 9.26 -0.32 9.04
C ILE A 583 9.67 0.70 10.12
N ARG A 584 10.98 0.87 10.35
CA ARG A 584 11.50 1.85 11.32
C ARG A 584 11.14 3.28 10.95
N GLU A 585 11.27 3.64 9.67
CA GLU A 585 10.90 4.96 9.17
C GLU A 585 9.41 5.24 9.38
N GLN A 586 8.54 4.27 9.11
CA GLN A 586 7.09 4.42 9.30
C GLN A 586 6.72 4.53 10.78
N MET A 587 7.36 3.76 11.67
CA MET A 587 7.22 3.92 13.13
C MET A 587 7.57 5.35 13.56
N GLN A 588 8.71 5.86 13.08
CA GLN A 588 9.14 7.24 13.33
C GLN A 588 8.13 8.26 12.79
N GLN A 589 7.57 8.06 11.61
CA GLN A 589 6.55 8.96 11.05
C GLN A 589 5.27 9.00 11.90
N MET A 590 4.88 7.88 12.52
CA MET A 590 3.72 7.82 13.44
C MET A 590 4.04 8.25 14.90
N GLY A 591 5.29 8.65 15.19
CA GLY A 591 5.74 9.01 16.53
C GLY A 591 5.87 7.82 17.49
N ILE A 592 6.01 6.60 16.97
CA ILE A 592 6.27 5.39 17.76
C ILE A 592 7.76 5.36 18.10
N GLY A 593 8.08 5.45 19.39
CA GLY A 593 9.47 5.43 19.86
C GLY A 593 10.02 4.01 20.05
N PHE A 594 11.24 3.76 19.56
CA PHE A 594 11.97 2.50 19.79
C PHE A 594 13.45 2.75 20.09
N ASP A 595 14.10 1.82 20.78
CA ASP A 595 15.55 1.84 21.01
C ASP A 595 16.25 1.10 19.85
N PRO A 596 17.04 1.78 19.00
CA PRO A 596 17.73 1.14 17.89
C PRO A 596 18.77 0.09 18.35
N ARG A 597 19.29 0.19 19.57
CA ARG A 597 20.28 -0.75 20.12
C ARG A 597 19.66 -2.09 20.51
N HIS A 598 18.36 -2.10 20.78
CA HIS A 598 17.59 -3.28 21.19
C HIS A 598 16.55 -3.69 20.14
N TRP A 599 16.67 -3.20 18.91
CA TRP A 599 15.81 -3.62 17.80
C TRP A 599 16.06 -5.09 17.47
N ILE A 600 15.02 -5.93 17.60
CA ILE A 600 15.17 -7.37 17.42
C ILE A 600 14.84 -7.75 15.98
N ALA A 601 15.86 -8.17 15.22
CA ALA A 601 15.74 -8.68 13.85
C ALA A 601 16.33 -10.11 13.76
N PRO A 602 15.50 -11.15 13.56
CA PRO A 602 15.89 -12.54 13.82
C PRO A 602 16.82 -13.16 12.77
N MET A 603 17.12 -12.46 11.67
CA MET A 603 18.05 -12.92 10.63
C MET A 603 19.48 -12.39 10.82
N THR A 604 19.70 -11.53 11.82
CA THR A 604 20.96 -10.80 12.01
C THR A 604 21.43 -10.83 13.47
N GLY A 605 22.73 -10.62 13.66
CA GLY A 605 23.32 -10.38 14.98
C GLY A 605 23.07 -11.49 16.01
N GLN A 606 22.82 -11.09 17.25
CA GLN A 606 22.61 -12.00 18.38
C GLN A 606 21.26 -12.74 18.31
N ALA A 607 20.21 -12.11 17.79
CA ALA A 607 18.90 -12.75 17.69
C ALA A 607 18.94 -14.00 16.79
N ARG A 608 19.70 -13.98 15.69
CA ARG A 608 19.95 -15.18 14.87
C ARG A 608 20.66 -16.29 15.66
N ARG A 609 21.70 -15.94 16.42
CA ARG A 609 22.41 -16.92 17.26
C ARG A 609 21.50 -17.53 18.33
N ALA A 610 20.57 -16.76 18.88
CA ALA A 610 19.57 -17.28 19.80
C ALA A 610 18.69 -18.37 19.16
N VAL A 611 18.36 -18.25 17.86
CA VAL A 611 17.61 -19.28 17.12
C VAL A 611 18.40 -20.57 17.01
N GLU A 612 19.68 -20.49 16.68
CA GLU A 612 20.61 -21.63 16.62
C GLU A 612 20.74 -22.31 18.00
N GLN A 613 20.91 -21.52 19.06
CA GLN A 613 21.00 -22.04 20.43
C GLN A 613 19.70 -22.70 20.91
N ALA A 614 18.54 -22.18 20.52
CA ALA A 614 17.25 -22.76 20.90
C ALA A 614 17.07 -24.12 20.23
N TYR A 615 17.46 -24.24 18.96
CA TYR A 615 17.49 -25.52 18.24
C TYR A 615 18.42 -26.53 18.93
N ASP A 616 19.65 -26.12 19.25
CA ASP A 616 20.64 -26.98 19.92
C ASP A 616 20.19 -27.40 21.33
N PHE A 617 19.46 -26.53 22.04
CA PHE A 617 18.84 -26.88 23.31
C PHE A 617 17.82 -28.01 23.13
N LEU A 618 16.89 -27.86 22.19
CA LEU A 618 15.86 -28.87 21.93
C LEU A 618 16.45 -30.22 21.52
N LYS A 619 17.53 -30.18 20.72
CA LYS A 619 18.28 -31.37 20.32
C LYS A 619 18.91 -32.07 21.51
N ARG A 620 19.61 -31.33 22.39
CA ARG A 620 20.24 -31.88 23.61
C ARG A 620 19.22 -32.39 24.63
N ALA A 621 18.04 -31.77 24.69
CA ALA A 621 16.94 -32.18 25.56
C ALA A 621 16.15 -33.40 25.02
N ASN A 622 16.53 -33.93 23.85
CA ASN A 622 15.84 -35.04 23.18
C ASN A 622 14.34 -34.77 22.91
N LEU A 623 14.00 -33.52 22.59
CA LEU A 623 12.64 -33.08 22.29
C LEU A 623 12.36 -32.96 20.78
N LEU A 624 13.35 -33.24 19.93
CA LEU A 624 13.24 -33.21 18.48
C LEU A 624 12.98 -34.61 17.92
N TYR A 625 11.91 -34.75 17.15
CA TYR A 625 11.51 -36.00 16.51
C TYR A 625 11.43 -35.81 15.01
N SER A 626 12.06 -36.73 14.27
CA SER A 626 11.84 -36.85 12.84
C SER A 626 10.74 -37.86 12.60
N LEU A 627 9.64 -37.43 12.00
CA LEU A 627 8.50 -38.28 11.68
C LEU A 627 8.14 -38.15 10.21
N GLU A 628 7.84 -39.27 9.59
CA GLU A 628 7.18 -39.26 8.29
C GLU A 628 5.70 -38.92 8.49
N ALA A 629 5.24 -37.85 7.86
CA ALA A 629 3.87 -37.38 8.02
C ALA A 629 3.26 -36.94 6.68
N ILE A 630 1.96 -37.15 6.54
CA ILE A 630 1.19 -36.54 5.46
C ILE A 630 1.02 -35.06 5.79
N ALA A 631 1.52 -34.22 4.91
CA ALA A 631 1.37 -32.78 5.00
C ALA A 631 0.77 -32.22 3.71
N HIS A 632 0.04 -31.11 3.84
CA HIS A 632 -0.44 -30.40 2.67
C HIS A 632 0.73 -29.69 2.00
N HIS A 633 1.07 -30.06 0.77
CA HIS A 633 2.12 -29.43 -0.02
C HIS A 633 1.49 -28.51 -1.07
N CYS A 634 2.05 -27.32 -1.20
CA CYS A 634 1.63 -26.38 -2.24
C CYS A 634 2.50 -26.58 -3.48
N PRO A 635 1.94 -27.04 -4.62
CA PRO A 635 2.73 -27.29 -5.82
C PRO A 635 3.30 -26.01 -6.43
N ARG A 636 2.58 -24.89 -6.28
CA ARG A 636 3.03 -23.58 -6.77
C ARG A 636 4.15 -22.98 -5.94
N CYS A 637 4.14 -23.20 -4.63
CA CYS A 637 5.19 -22.66 -3.74
C CYS A 637 6.28 -23.69 -3.46
N GLU A 638 6.09 -24.92 -3.92
CA GLU A 638 6.90 -26.10 -3.66
C GLU A 638 7.21 -26.31 -2.18
N SER A 639 6.21 -26.13 -1.31
CA SER A 639 6.43 -26.25 0.14
C SER A 639 5.22 -26.70 0.93
N ILE A 640 5.51 -27.36 2.06
CA ILE A 640 4.55 -27.84 3.04
C ILE A 640 3.84 -26.68 3.75
N ARG A 641 2.55 -26.89 4.01
CA ARG A 641 1.62 -26.01 4.72
C ARG A 641 1.22 -26.65 6.03
N VAL A 642 1.41 -25.89 7.10
CA VAL A 642 0.80 -26.20 8.39
C VAL A 642 -0.70 -25.92 8.32
N ALA A 643 -1.47 -26.52 9.23
CA ALA A 643 -2.93 -26.43 9.24
C ALA A 643 -3.45 -24.97 9.19
N SER A 644 -2.74 -24.03 9.81
CA SER A 644 -3.11 -22.60 9.81
C SER A 644 -2.88 -21.89 8.46
N ASP A 645 -2.14 -22.49 7.53
CA ASP A 645 -1.89 -21.98 6.17
C ASP A 645 -2.77 -22.66 5.10
N VAL A 646 -3.65 -23.59 5.51
CA VAL A 646 -4.55 -24.34 4.63
C VAL A 646 -5.96 -23.76 4.70
N LEU A 647 -6.45 -23.23 3.58
CA LEU A 647 -7.86 -22.87 3.41
C LEU A 647 -8.64 -24.13 3.04
N ARG A 648 -9.43 -24.64 3.98
CA ARG A 648 -10.31 -25.79 3.72
C ARG A 648 -11.54 -25.32 2.96
N ARG A 649 -11.57 -25.58 1.65
CA ARG A 649 -12.74 -25.35 0.81
C ARG A 649 -13.33 -26.67 0.35
N ARG A 650 -14.63 -26.67 0.10
CA ARG A 650 -15.32 -27.75 -0.60
C ARG A 650 -15.55 -27.33 -2.04
N GLN A 651 -15.16 -28.19 -2.98
CA GLN A 651 -15.44 -28.02 -4.39
C GLN A 651 -16.69 -28.81 -4.73
N SER A 652 -17.69 -28.15 -5.34
CA SER A 652 -18.84 -28.84 -5.90
C SER A 652 -18.48 -29.44 -7.25
N LEU A 653 -18.79 -30.72 -7.44
CA LEU A 653 -18.64 -31.44 -8.70
C LEU A 653 -20.03 -31.76 -9.24
N SER A 654 -20.21 -31.57 -10.55
CA SER A 654 -21.46 -31.88 -11.26
C SER A 654 -21.52 -33.32 -11.78
N GLN A 655 -20.41 -34.04 -11.70
CA GLN A 655 -20.22 -35.36 -12.28
C GLN A 655 -19.53 -36.29 -11.28
N CYS A 656 -19.99 -37.54 -11.25
CA CYS A 656 -19.33 -38.68 -10.63
C CYS A 656 -19.19 -39.77 -11.68
N TYR A 657 -18.08 -40.51 -11.67
CA TYR A 657 -17.77 -41.53 -12.67
C TYR A 657 -17.93 -42.90 -12.04
N ARG A 658 -18.88 -43.69 -12.54
CA ARG A 658 -19.04 -45.08 -12.12
C ARG A 658 -18.15 -45.96 -12.97
N LEU A 659 -17.18 -46.58 -12.31
CA LEU A 659 -16.22 -47.52 -12.89
C LEU A 659 -16.60 -48.94 -12.48
N HIS A 660 -16.48 -49.89 -13.39
CA HIS A 660 -16.84 -51.29 -13.12
C HIS A 660 -15.59 -52.09 -12.79
N PHE A 661 -15.47 -52.50 -11.53
CA PHE A 661 -14.42 -53.39 -11.05
C PHE A 661 -14.86 -54.84 -11.24
N ALA A 662 -13.92 -55.78 -11.31
CA ALA A 662 -14.25 -57.20 -11.41
C ALA A 662 -13.87 -57.94 -10.12
N SER A 663 -14.80 -58.68 -9.54
CA SER A 663 -14.48 -59.76 -8.60
C SER A 663 -14.37 -61.09 -9.35
N ASP A 664 -13.99 -62.16 -8.65
CA ASP A 664 -13.97 -63.51 -9.23
C ASP A 664 -15.38 -63.99 -9.69
N SER A 665 -16.46 -63.36 -9.23
CA SER A 665 -17.85 -63.80 -9.48
C SER A 665 -18.80 -62.75 -10.04
N GLU A 666 -18.50 -61.46 -9.93
CA GLU A 666 -19.40 -60.38 -10.35
C GLU A 666 -18.67 -59.09 -10.75
N SER A 667 -19.33 -58.25 -11.54
CA SER A 667 -18.87 -56.89 -11.81
C SER A 667 -19.45 -55.93 -10.78
N VAL A 668 -18.57 -55.14 -10.15
CA VAL A 668 -18.89 -54.30 -9.00
C VAL A 668 -18.77 -52.82 -9.38
N PRO A 669 -19.86 -52.04 -9.35
CA PRO A 669 -19.83 -50.62 -9.70
C PRO A 669 -19.25 -49.79 -8.54
N VAL A 670 -18.16 -49.09 -8.79
CA VAL A 670 -17.49 -48.19 -7.83
C VAL A 670 -17.62 -46.75 -8.33
N ASP A 671 -18.25 -45.90 -7.52
CA ASP A 671 -18.47 -44.48 -7.83
C ASP A 671 -17.22 -43.65 -7.45
N VAL A 672 -16.56 -43.06 -8.44
CA VAL A 672 -15.29 -42.35 -8.31
C VAL A 672 -15.46 -40.87 -8.67
N LEU A 673 -15.22 -39.98 -7.70
CA LEU A 673 -15.34 -38.53 -7.88
C LEU A 673 -14.13 -37.91 -8.57
N LEU A 674 -12.93 -38.46 -8.34
CA LEU A 674 -11.67 -37.96 -8.86
C LEU A 674 -10.88 -39.11 -9.51
N PRO A 675 -11.20 -39.49 -10.77
CA PRO A 675 -10.57 -40.63 -11.45
C PRO A 675 -9.05 -40.55 -11.48
N GLU A 676 -8.47 -39.34 -11.49
CA GLU A 676 -7.03 -39.13 -11.48
C GLU A 676 -6.31 -39.67 -10.21
N PHE A 677 -7.05 -40.05 -9.16
CA PHE A 677 -6.50 -40.67 -7.96
C PHE A 677 -6.46 -42.20 -8.04
N LEU A 678 -7.21 -42.83 -8.97
CA LEU A 678 -7.35 -44.28 -9.09
C LEU A 678 -6.01 -45.04 -9.07
N PRO A 679 -4.94 -44.60 -9.77
CA PRO A 679 -3.65 -45.27 -9.74
C PRO A 679 -3.03 -45.34 -8.33
N GLY A 680 -3.42 -44.45 -7.41
CA GLY A 680 -2.96 -44.42 -6.02
C GLY A 680 -3.76 -45.29 -5.03
N ALA A 681 -4.84 -45.94 -5.45
CA ALA A 681 -5.68 -46.76 -4.56
C ALA A 681 -4.91 -47.98 -4.05
N VAL A 682 -5.08 -48.32 -2.76
CA VAL A 682 -4.47 -49.52 -2.16
C VAL A 682 -5.49 -50.56 -1.68
N ALA A 683 -6.75 -50.17 -1.56
CA ALA A 683 -7.86 -51.02 -1.10
C ALA A 683 -9.20 -50.40 -1.50
N VAL A 684 -10.27 -51.19 -1.42
CA VAL A 684 -11.66 -50.74 -1.50
C VAL A 684 -12.30 -50.95 -0.13
N ALA A 685 -12.80 -49.91 0.51
CA ALA A 685 -13.57 -50.03 1.74
C ALA A 685 -15.05 -50.26 1.43
N VAL A 686 -15.66 -51.19 2.16
CA VAL A 686 -17.11 -51.42 2.18
C VAL A 686 -17.68 -51.06 3.54
N ASP A 687 -18.89 -50.52 3.53
CA ASP A 687 -19.71 -50.42 4.74
C ASP A 687 -20.08 -51.85 5.20
N PRO A 688 -19.70 -52.26 6.44
CA PRO A 688 -20.04 -53.58 6.96
C PRO A 688 -21.55 -53.87 7.04
N ALA A 689 -22.39 -52.83 7.07
CA ALA A 689 -23.84 -52.93 7.08
C ALA A 689 -24.47 -52.67 5.69
N GLY A 690 -23.64 -52.41 4.67
CA GLY A 690 -24.06 -52.04 3.33
C GLY A 690 -24.32 -53.23 2.39
N PRO A 691 -24.86 -52.96 1.19
CA PRO A 691 -25.20 -53.99 0.20
C PRO A 691 -24.00 -54.76 -0.37
N TRP A 692 -22.78 -54.27 -0.12
CA TRP A 692 -21.52 -54.87 -0.61
C TRP A 692 -20.68 -55.49 0.51
N ALA A 693 -21.26 -55.67 1.72
CA ALA A 693 -20.55 -56.21 2.87
C ALA A 693 -19.98 -57.63 2.63
N HIS A 694 -20.61 -58.43 1.76
CA HIS A 694 -20.13 -59.78 1.39
C HIS A 694 -18.79 -59.78 0.65
N LEU A 695 -18.38 -58.64 0.09
CA LEU A 695 -17.08 -58.49 -0.56
C LEU A 695 -15.94 -58.28 0.44
N ALA A 696 -16.22 -57.98 1.72
CA ALA A 696 -15.17 -57.79 2.71
C ALA A 696 -14.28 -59.05 2.85
N GLY A 697 -12.96 -58.86 2.75
CA GLY A 697 -11.97 -59.95 2.76
C GLY A 697 -11.71 -60.58 1.39
N THR A 698 -12.37 -60.13 0.33
CA THR A 698 -12.09 -60.50 -1.07
C THR A 698 -11.17 -59.48 -1.75
N GLU A 699 -10.93 -59.65 -3.06
CA GLU A 699 -10.21 -58.69 -3.89
C GLU A 699 -11.07 -58.23 -5.07
N LEU A 700 -10.88 -56.97 -5.48
CA LEU A 700 -11.46 -56.42 -6.70
C LEU A 700 -10.34 -56.03 -7.67
N VAL A 701 -10.50 -56.40 -8.94
CA VAL A 701 -9.63 -56.02 -10.04
C VAL A 701 -10.11 -54.70 -10.61
N GLU A 702 -9.25 -53.68 -10.56
CA GLU A 702 -9.55 -52.36 -11.11
C GLU A 702 -9.38 -52.31 -12.64
N PRO A 703 -10.16 -51.49 -13.36
CA PRO A 703 -10.31 -51.62 -14.82
C PRO A 703 -9.18 -51.01 -15.67
N LEU A 704 -8.27 -50.22 -15.10
CA LEU A 704 -7.23 -49.49 -15.81
C LEU A 704 -5.94 -50.31 -15.98
N GLU A 705 -5.31 -50.73 -14.88
CA GLU A 705 -4.05 -51.50 -14.87
C GLU A 705 -4.25 -52.96 -14.44
N GLN A 706 -5.50 -53.39 -14.23
CA GLN A 706 -5.86 -54.75 -13.80
C GLN A 706 -5.22 -55.13 -12.45
N ARG A 707 -5.03 -54.16 -11.55
CA ARG A 707 -4.50 -54.41 -10.20
C ARG A 707 -5.56 -55.02 -9.30
N ARG A 708 -5.16 -56.01 -8.49
CA ARG A 708 -6.00 -56.60 -7.42
C ARG A 708 -5.91 -55.74 -6.17
N LEU A 709 -7.04 -55.15 -5.76
CA LEU A 709 -7.17 -54.35 -4.55
C LEU A 709 -7.95 -55.13 -3.49
N PRO A 710 -7.42 -55.29 -2.27
CA PRO A 710 -8.15 -55.93 -1.18
C PRO A 710 -9.38 -55.11 -0.78
N VAL A 711 -10.46 -55.80 -0.44
CA VAL A 711 -11.69 -55.19 0.06
C VAL A 711 -11.74 -55.28 1.58
N ILE A 712 -11.87 -54.14 2.26
CA ILE A 712 -11.84 -54.05 3.73
C ILE A 712 -13.18 -53.57 4.28
N ALA A 713 -13.61 -54.13 5.42
CA ALA A 713 -14.81 -53.69 6.13
C ALA A 713 -14.49 -52.51 7.05
N ALA A 714 -14.95 -51.30 6.70
CA ALA A 714 -14.64 -50.07 7.46
C ALA A 714 -15.91 -49.25 7.74
N GLU A 715 -16.36 -49.21 9.00
CA GLU A 715 -17.52 -48.42 9.45
C GLU A 715 -17.35 -46.91 9.19
N GLN A 716 -16.11 -46.44 9.04
CA GLN A 716 -15.79 -45.04 8.77
C GLN A 716 -15.86 -44.66 7.28
N SER A 717 -16.25 -45.59 6.41
CA SER A 717 -16.45 -45.33 4.96
C SER A 717 -17.59 -44.35 4.73
N GLU A 718 -17.40 -43.38 3.84
CA GLU A 718 -18.42 -42.38 3.47
C GLU A 718 -19.37 -42.86 2.36
N TYR A 719 -18.91 -43.86 1.59
CA TYR A 719 -19.61 -44.41 0.44
C TYR A 719 -19.78 -45.91 0.62
N SER A 720 -20.75 -46.49 -0.09
CA SER A 720 -20.99 -47.94 -0.05
C SER A 720 -19.78 -48.76 -0.52
N LEU A 721 -19.01 -48.20 -1.46
CA LEU A 721 -17.72 -48.68 -1.94
C LEU A 721 -16.80 -47.46 -2.06
N GLU A 722 -15.76 -47.35 -1.22
CA GLU A 722 -14.84 -46.20 -1.19
C GLU A 722 -13.41 -46.65 -1.51
N LEU A 723 -12.79 -46.04 -2.51
CA LEU A 723 -11.36 -46.27 -2.80
C LEU A 723 -10.50 -45.62 -1.72
N ILE A 724 -9.55 -46.38 -1.17
CA ILE A 724 -8.69 -45.95 -0.07
C ILE A 724 -7.33 -45.50 -0.60
N TYR A 725 -7.00 -44.25 -0.31
CA TYR A 725 -5.76 -43.57 -0.70
C TYR A 725 -5.02 -43.09 0.57
N PRO A 726 -4.18 -43.92 1.22
CA PRO A 726 -3.65 -43.64 2.54
C PRO A 726 -2.88 -42.32 2.61
N LEU A 727 -2.14 -41.99 1.55
CA LEU A 727 -1.36 -40.76 1.47
C LEU A 727 -2.15 -39.55 0.97
N ALA A 728 -3.42 -39.71 0.57
CA ALA A 728 -4.22 -38.61 0.06
C ALA A 728 -5.10 -37.94 1.12
N GLN A 729 -5.59 -38.71 2.10
CA GLN A 729 -6.50 -38.22 3.14
C GLN A 729 -6.18 -38.84 4.50
N LYS A 730 -6.19 -38.02 5.56
CA LYS A 730 -5.91 -38.49 6.93
C LYS A 730 -6.93 -39.53 7.44
N ARG A 731 -8.17 -39.51 6.94
CA ARG A 731 -9.14 -40.58 7.23
C ARG A 731 -8.70 -41.91 6.62
N HIS A 732 -8.33 -41.90 5.34
CA HIS A 732 -7.86 -43.08 4.62
C HIS A 732 -6.60 -43.65 5.25
N GLU A 733 -5.70 -42.80 5.74
CA GLU A 733 -4.54 -43.23 6.53
C GLU A 733 -4.95 -44.02 7.79
N LYS A 734 -5.92 -43.52 8.56
CA LYS A 734 -6.42 -44.21 9.76
C LYS A 734 -7.09 -45.54 9.43
N ILE A 735 -7.92 -45.56 8.38
CA ILE A 735 -8.56 -46.78 7.88
C ILE A 735 -7.48 -47.79 7.48
N ALA A 736 -6.50 -47.37 6.69
CA ALA A 736 -5.38 -48.21 6.27
C ALA A 736 -4.58 -48.76 7.45
N GLN A 737 -4.28 -47.93 8.45
CA GLN A 737 -3.58 -48.37 9.67
C GLN A 737 -4.40 -49.38 10.49
N ALA A 738 -5.69 -49.13 10.68
CA ALA A 738 -6.58 -50.02 11.43
C ALA A 738 -6.71 -51.42 10.80
N HIS A 739 -6.56 -51.51 9.47
CA HIS A 739 -6.62 -52.77 8.72
C HIS A 739 -5.25 -53.31 8.28
N GLY A 740 -4.15 -52.80 8.86
CA GLY A 740 -2.80 -53.33 8.61
C GLY A 740 -2.27 -53.11 7.19
N LEU A 741 -2.80 -52.15 6.43
CA LEU A 741 -2.36 -51.83 5.08
C LEU A 741 -1.03 -51.04 5.14
N SER A 742 0.06 -51.71 4.72
CA SER A 742 1.42 -51.15 4.73
C SER A 742 1.76 -50.33 3.50
N ALA A 743 1.02 -50.48 2.39
CA ALA A 743 1.26 -49.73 1.16
C ALA A 743 1.11 -48.21 1.36
N ARG A 744 2.08 -47.45 0.84
CA ARG A 744 2.14 -45.98 0.89
C ARG A 744 2.45 -45.46 -0.51
N VAL A 745 1.40 -45.18 -1.29
CA VAL A 745 1.53 -44.79 -2.71
C VAL A 745 1.44 -43.27 -2.84
N GLN A 746 2.55 -42.63 -3.20
CA GLN A 746 2.59 -41.18 -3.42
C GLN A 746 2.11 -40.87 -4.83
N ILE A 747 1.00 -40.13 -4.94
CA ILE A 747 0.33 -39.86 -6.23
C ILE A 747 0.99 -38.68 -6.96
N PHE A 748 1.37 -37.64 -6.21
CA PHE A 748 1.83 -36.38 -6.77
C PHE A 748 3.31 -36.10 -6.48
N ASP A 749 4.00 -35.52 -7.45
CA ASP A 749 5.32 -34.93 -7.27
C ASP A 749 5.25 -33.54 -6.58
N PRO A 750 6.38 -32.89 -6.27
CA PRO A 750 6.39 -31.56 -5.65
C PRO A 750 5.74 -30.44 -6.49
N LYS A 751 5.54 -30.64 -7.80
CA LYS A 751 4.93 -29.68 -8.73
C LYS A 751 3.43 -29.95 -8.95
N GLY A 752 2.88 -30.98 -8.31
CA GLY A 752 1.47 -31.33 -8.44
C GLY A 752 1.14 -32.12 -9.71
N GLN A 753 2.16 -32.66 -10.38
CA GLN A 753 2.02 -33.62 -11.47
C GLN A 753 1.94 -35.04 -10.92
N ILE A 754 1.34 -35.96 -11.67
CA ILE A 754 1.30 -37.37 -11.28
C ILE A 754 2.71 -37.96 -11.39
N CYS A 755 3.14 -38.70 -10.37
CA CYS A 755 4.45 -39.37 -10.33
C CYS A 755 4.36 -40.90 -10.35
N LEU A 756 3.18 -41.43 -10.69
CA LEU A 756 2.94 -42.86 -10.79
C LEU A 756 3.28 -43.37 -12.20
N PRO A 757 3.77 -44.62 -12.32
CA PRO A 757 4.09 -45.24 -13.61
C PRO A 757 2.96 -45.11 -14.63
N GLY A 758 3.28 -44.70 -15.86
CA GLY A 758 2.32 -44.54 -16.96
C GLY A 758 1.66 -43.16 -17.05
N PHE A 759 1.81 -42.32 -16.02
CA PHE A 759 1.21 -40.99 -15.96
C PHE A 759 2.21 -39.89 -15.57
N GLU A 760 3.51 -40.18 -15.62
CA GLU A 760 4.56 -39.29 -15.13
C GLU A 760 4.54 -37.93 -15.83
N GLY A 761 4.49 -36.86 -15.03
CA GLY A 761 4.52 -35.48 -15.51
C GLY A 761 3.19 -34.94 -16.03
N LEU A 762 2.13 -35.75 -16.08
CA LEU A 762 0.79 -35.31 -16.47
C LEU A 762 0.13 -34.47 -15.36
N SER A 763 -0.69 -33.49 -15.76
CA SER A 763 -1.55 -32.77 -14.83
C SER A 763 -2.74 -33.63 -14.40
N ARG A 764 -3.41 -33.26 -13.31
CA ARG A 764 -4.62 -33.93 -12.82
C ARG A 764 -5.70 -34.06 -13.88
N GLU A 765 -5.92 -33.00 -14.64
CA GLU A 765 -6.92 -32.92 -15.70
C GLU A 765 -6.55 -33.84 -16.85
N ALA A 766 -5.29 -33.80 -17.30
CA ALA A 766 -4.79 -34.66 -18.36
C ALA A 766 -4.84 -36.14 -17.97
N THR A 767 -4.48 -36.49 -16.74
CA THR A 767 -4.59 -37.85 -16.21
C THR A 767 -6.04 -38.30 -16.15
N ARG A 768 -6.97 -37.44 -15.71
CA ARG A 768 -8.40 -37.77 -15.71
C ARG A 768 -8.90 -38.10 -17.11
N GLU A 769 -8.59 -37.25 -18.10
CA GLU A 769 -8.97 -37.48 -19.49
C GLU A 769 -8.40 -38.79 -20.02
N HIS A 770 -7.14 -39.09 -19.71
CA HIS A 770 -6.49 -40.33 -20.11
C HIS A 770 -7.17 -41.57 -19.52
N ILE A 771 -7.47 -41.56 -18.22
CA ILE A 771 -8.15 -42.68 -17.54
C ILE A 771 -9.55 -42.89 -18.11
N LEU A 772 -10.31 -41.82 -18.30
CA LEU A 772 -11.68 -41.90 -18.82
C LEU A 772 -11.72 -42.34 -20.29
N ALA A 773 -10.66 -42.06 -21.08
CA ALA A 773 -10.53 -42.58 -22.43
C ALA A 773 -10.19 -44.08 -22.46
N ALA A 774 -9.45 -44.56 -21.46
CA ALA A 774 -8.99 -45.95 -21.38
C ALA A 774 -10.01 -46.91 -20.74
N VAL A 775 -10.88 -46.41 -19.86
CA VAL A 775 -11.78 -47.21 -19.04
C VAL A 775 -13.25 -46.96 -19.41
N PRO A 776 -14.05 -48.00 -19.73
CA PRO A 776 -15.50 -47.89 -19.85
C PRO A 776 -16.12 -47.37 -18.54
N HIS A 777 -16.93 -46.32 -18.64
CA HIS A 777 -17.49 -45.66 -17.46
C HIS A 777 -18.88 -45.08 -17.75
N GLU A 778 -19.67 -44.92 -16.68
CA GLU A 778 -20.93 -44.17 -16.71
C GLU A 778 -20.72 -42.82 -16.00
N VAL A 779 -21.25 -41.74 -16.61
CA VAL A 779 -21.23 -40.42 -15.98
C VAL A 779 -22.56 -40.19 -15.26
N LEU A 780 -22.51 -40.21 -13.94
CA LEU A 780 -23.65 -39.85 -13.10
C LEU A 780 -23.69 -38.31 -12.99
N GLN A 781 -24.86 -37.71 -13.21
CA GLN A 781 -25.09 -36.27 -13.00
C GLN A 781 -25.72 -36.01 -11.63
N GLY A 782 -25.29 -34.95 -10.96
CA GLY A 782 -25.65 -34.71 -9.57
C GLY A 782 -24.80 -33.62 -8.93
N ARG A 783 -24.93 -33.45 -7.60
CA ARG A 783 -24.19 -32.43 -6.86
C ARG A 783 -23.36 -33.09 -5.77
N TRP A 784 -22.10 -33.35 -6.09
CA TRP A 784 -21.13 -33.91 -5.17
C TRP A 784 -20.23 -32.83 -4.59
N SER A 785 -19.59 -33.12 -3.46
CA SER A 785 -18.71 -32.17 -2.79
C SER A 785 -17.46 -32.89 -2.32
N VAL A 786 -16.29 -32.45 -2.79
CA VAL A 786 -14.99 -32.97 -2.34
C VAL A 786 -14.23 -31.90 -1.55
N GLU A 787 -13.42 -32.32 -0.59
CA GLU A 787 -12.49 -31.40 0.07
C GLU A 787 -11.36 -31.05 -0.92
N ALA A 788 -11.18 -29.75 -1.14
CA ALA A 788 -10.19 -29.21 -2.07
C ALA A 788 -9.38 -28.15 -1.31
N PRO A 789 -8.44 -28.57 -0.43
CA PRO A 789 -7.66 -27.64 0.36
C PRO A 789 -6.86 -26.72 -0.54
N GLN A 790 -6.78 -25.44 -0.19
CA GLN A 790 -6.08 -24.41 -0.97
C GLN A 790 -5.01 -23.73 -0.13
N CYS A 791 -3.94 -23.31 -0.79
CA CYS A 791 -2.90 -22.52 -0.15
C CYS A 791 -3.46 -21.15 0.24
N SER A 792 -3.38 -20.77 1.52
CA SER A 792 -3.78 -19.43 1.98
C SER A 792 -3.00 -18.27 1.37
N ARG A 793 -1.85 -18.56 0.73
CA ARG A 793 -0.95 -17.57 0.12
C ARG A 793 -1.18 -17.40 -1.38
N CYS A 794 -1.24 -18.50 -2.12
CA CYS A 794 -1.29 -18.46 -3.59
C CYS A 794 -2.55 -19.11 -4.20
N GLU A 795 -3.46 -19.58 -3.35
CA GLU A 795 -4.76 -20.20 -3.68
C GLU A 795 -4.69 -21.47 -4.54
N ALA A 796 -3.50 -21.93 -4.90
CA ALA A 796 -3.30 -23.22 -5.56
C ALA A 796 -3.87 -24.36 -4.69
N HIS A 797 -4.47 -25.35 -5.36
CA HIS A 797 -4.91 -26.58 -4.70
C HIS A 797 -3.70 -27.27 -4.08
N LEU A 798 -3.83 -27.61 -2.81
CA LEU A 798 -2.80 -28.32 -2.07
C LEU A 798 -2.91 -29.79 -2.41
N ILE A 799 -1.75 -30.38 -2.66
CA ILE A 799 -1.62 -31.82 -2.81
C ILE A 799 -1.16 -32.41 -1.47
N PRO A 800 -1.66 -33.58 -1.10
CA PRO A 800 -1.12 -34.28 0.05
C PRO A 800 0.23 -34.90 -0.32
N ARG A 801 1.24 -34.69 0.52
CA ARG A 801 2.58 -35.22 0.33
C ARG A 801 3.05 -35.90 1.60
N TYR A 802 3.60 -37.09 1.44
CA TYR A 802 4.30 -37.80 2.49
C TYR A 802 5.78 -37.43 2.48
N GLY A 803 6.33 -37.13 3.65
CA GLY A 803 7.75 -36.86 3.78
C GLY A 803 8.18 -36.71 5.24
N GLU A 804 9.48 -36.85 5.45
CA GLU A 804 10.11 -36.65 6.74
C GLU A 804 10.04 -35.17 7.14
N GLN A 805 9.55 -34.88 8.35
CA GLN A 805 9.48 -33.55 8.94
C GLN A 805 10.02 -33.57 10.37
N LEU A 806 10.56 -32.44 10.80
CA LEU A 806 11.06 -32.25 12.16
C LEU A 806 9.99 -31.62 13.06
N PHE A 807 9.74 -32.27 14.19
CA PHE A 807 8.76 -31.87 15.19
C PHE A 807 9.41 -31.65 16.55
N VAL A 808 8.84 -30.73 17.33
CA VAL A 808 9.13 -30.54 18.76
C VAL A 808 8.03 -31.20 19.57
N GLN A 809 8.40 -32.00 20.58
CA GLN A 809 7.46 -32.50 21.58
C GLN A 809 7.11 -31.40 22.58
N ILE A 810 5.81 -31.15 22.75
CA ILE A 810 5.30 -29.99 23.50
C ILE A 810 4.22 -30.33 24.53
N ASP A 811 3.90 -31.62 24.74
CA ASP A 811 2.78 -32.05 25.59
C ASP A 811 2.85 -31.46 27.01
N ASP A 812 3.97 -31.63 27.70
CA ASP A 812 4.16 -31.13 29.07
C ASP A 812 4.02 -29.60 29.14
N ALA A 813 4.54 -28.89 28.13
CA ALA A 813 4.44 -27.44 28.04
C ALA A 813 3.01 -26.97 27.76
N VAL A 814 2.23 -27.74 26.99
CA VAL A 814 0.80 -27.47 26.73
C VAL A 814 0.00 -27.60 28.03
N GLU A 815 0.21 -28.67 28.80
CA GLU A 815 -0.46 -28.89 30.08
C GLU A 815 -0.12 -27.78 31.08
N GLN A 816 1.16 -27.41 31.18
CA GLN A 816 1.60 -26.32 32.04
C GLN A 816 1.00 -24.98 31.61
N LEU A 817 0.96 -24.66 30.31
CA LEU A 817 0.35 -23.43 29.80
C LEU A 817 -1.15 -23.38 30.09
N GLN A 818 -1.88 -24.50 29.91
CA GLN A 818 -3.29 -24.60 30.25
C GLN A 818 -3.54 -24.32 31.73
N GLN A 819 -2.69 -24.83 32.62
CA GLN A 819 -2.78 -24.57 34.06
C GLN A 819 -2.52 -23.09 34.38
N LEU A 820 -1.47 -22.49 33.82
CA LEU A 820 -1.12 -21.08 34.06
C LEU A 820 -2.22 -20.12 33.60
N VAL A 821 -2.86 -20.41 32.46
CA VAL A 821 -3.98 -19.62 31.94
C VAL A 821 -5.25 -19.84 32.75
N SER A 822 -5.53 -21.08 33.16
CA SER A 822 -6.73 -21.40 33.94
C SER A 822 -6.69 -20.82 35.35
N THR A 823 -5.49 -20.71 35.94
CA THR A 823 -5.25 -20.11 37.28
C THR A 823 -5.00 -18.59 37.24
N ASP A 824 -5.19 -17.95 36.08
CA ASP A 824 -4.99 -16.50 35.87
C ASP A 824 -3.58 -15.97 36.21
N GLN A 825 -2.57 -16.84 36.26
CA GLN A 825 -1.16 -16.44 36.31
C GLN A 825 -0.71 -15.79 34.98
N ILE A 826 -1.33 -16.19 33.87
CA ILE A 826 -1.32 -15.49 32.60
C ILE A 826 -2.72 -14.94 32.38
N SER A 827 -2.84 -13.62 32.23
CA SER A 827 -4.14 -12.94 32.10
C SER A 827 -4.34 -12.35 30.71
N PHE A 828 -5.61 -12.20 30.32
CA PHE A 828 -6.03 -11.63 29.04
C PHE A 828 -6.85 -10.37 29.25
N SER A 829 -6.75 -9.42 28.32
CA SER A 829 -7.57 -8.21 28.34
C SER A 829 -9.08 -8.46 28.19
N HIS A 830 -9.46 -9.60 27.61
CA HIS A 830 -10.86 -9.98 27.40
C HIS A 830 -11.03 -11.51 27.48
N PRO A 831 -12.05 -12.03 28.19
CA PRO A 831 -12.27 -13.47 28.38
C PRO A 831 -12.37 -14.28 27.07
N PHE A 832 -13.00 -13.71 26.03
CA PHE A 832 -13.08 -14.29 24.68
C PHE A 832 -11.74 -14.86 24.16
N TRP A 833 -10.63 -14.15 24.39
CA TRP A 833 -9.31 -14.58 23.91
C TRP A 833 -8.69 -15.68 24.77
N LYS A 834 -8.99 -15.71 26.07
CA LYS A 834 -8.63 -16.80 26.97
C LYS A 834 -9.27 -18.11 26.50
N ASP A 835 -10.56 -18.10 26.22
CA ASP A 835 -11.30 -19.27 25.75
C ASP A 835 -10.79 -19.76 24.39
N LYS A 836 -10.58 -18.83 23.44
CA LYS A 836 -9.99 -19.11 22.12
C LYS A 836 -8.62 -19.79 22.22
N LEU A 837 -7.77 -19.35 23.15
CA LEU A 837 -6.45 -19.94 23.35
C LEU A 837 -6.56 -21.35 23.95
N LEU A 838 -7.39 -21.54 24.98
CA LEU A 838 -7.62 -22.85 25.60
C LEU A 838 -8.21 -23.86 24.61
N GLU A 839 -9.14 -23.43 23.75
CA GLU A 839 -9.68 -24.25 22.65
C GLU A 839 -8.55 -24.64 21.68
N GLY A 840 -7.71 -23.68 21.29
CA GLY A 840 -6.58 -23.92 20.39
C GLY A 840 -5.63 -25.00 20.92
N LEU A 841 -5.35 -25.03 22.22
CA LEU A 841 -4.41 -25.97 22.86
C LEU A 841 -4.90 -27.43 22.86
N ARG A 842 -6.20 -27.71 22.73
CA ARG A 842 -6.77 -29.08 22.83
C ARG A 842 -6.27 -30.06 21.76
N SER A 843 -5.68 -29.57 20.68
CA SER A 843 -5.27 -30.36 19.51
C SER A 843 -3.75 -30.45 19.28
N PHE A 844 -2.93 -29.80 20.12
CA PHE A 844 -1.48 -29.77 19.97
C PHE A 844 -0.83 -30.92 20.75
N ARG A 845 -0.03 -31.72 20.05
CA ARG A 845 0.83 -32.79 20.64
C ARG A 845 2.28 -32.63 20.18
N LEU A 846 2.45 -32.35 18.88
CA LEU A 846 3.73 -32.13 18.23
C LEU A 846 3.70 -30.84 17.41
N TRP A 847 4.80 -30.08 17.43
CA TRP A 847 4.94 -28.83 16.67
C TRP A 847 5.95 -28.96 15.53
N CYS A 848 5.49 -28.92 14.28
CA CYS A 848 6.35 -29.01 13.10
C CYS A 848 7.16 -27.71 12.85
N ILE A 849 8.48 -27.79 12.97
CA ILE A 849 9.40 -26.65 12.86
C ILE A 849 10.22 -26.61 11.56
N SER A 850 10.28 -27.67 10.76
CA SER A 850 10.99 -27.70 9.47
C SER A 850 10.15 -27.16 8.30
N ARG A 851 10.79 -26.54 7.31
CA ARG A 851 10.18 -26.07 6.06
C ARG A 851 11.11 -26.26 4.87
N GLN A 852 10.54 -26.57 3.70
CA GLN A 852 11.29 -26.89 2.47
C GLN A 852 11.20 -25.73 1.48
N TYR A 853 11.70 -24.56 1.87
CA TYR A 853 11.91 -23.41 0.98
C TYR A 853 13.26 -22.78 1.32
N TRP A 854 13.79 -21.89 0.47
CA TRP A 854 15.18 -21.45 0.58
C TRP A 854 15.38 -20.37 1.65
N TRP A 855 14.47 -19.40 1.77
CA TRP A 855 14.65 -18.22 2.62
C TRP A 855 14.23 -18.46 4.09
N GLY A 856 15.18 -18.47 5.01
CA GLY A 856 14.92 -18.54 6.46
C GLY A 856 16.17 -18.90 7.23
N ASN A 857 16.05 -19.15 8.54
CA ASN A 857 17.14 -19.71 9.33
C ASN A 857 17.36 -21.17 8.91
N ALA A 858 18.53 -21.52 8.39
CA ALA A 858 18.83 -22.88 7.94
C ALA A 858 18.71 -23.90 9.09
N LEU A 859 18.23 -25.11 8.79
CA LEU A 859 18.38 -26.22 9.74
C LEU A 859 19.84 -26.71 9.68
N PRO A 860 20.58 -26.75 10.80
CA PRO A 860 21.97 -27.19 10.81
C PRO A 860 22.17 -28.62 10.25
N ASP A 861 21.21 -29.50 10.52
CA ASP A 861 21.27 -30.92 10.15
C ASP A 861 20.63 -31.23 8.77
N GLN A 862 19.98 -30.24 8.12
CA GLN A 862 19.26 -30.41 6.86
C GLN A 862 19.49 -29.18 5.95
N PRO A 863 20.51 -29.18 5.09
CA PRO A 863 20.92 -27.99 4.33
C PRO A 863 19.86 -27.46 3.35
N ASP A 864 18.93 -28.32 2.94
CA ASP A 864 17.82 -27.94 2.05
C ASP A 864 16.55 -27.48 2.78
N ALA A 865 16.57 -27.46 4.11
CA ALA A 865 15.44 -27.04 4.94
C ALA A 865 15.77 -25.80 5.79
N VAL A 866 14.72 -25.05 6.12
CA VAL A 866 14.79 -23.89 7.01
C VAL A 866 13.78 -24.01 8.14
N LEU A 867 14.07 -23.36 9.25
CA LEU A 867 13.20 -23.29 10.41
C LEU A 867 11.97 -22.45 10.04
N SER A 868 10.82 -22.85 10.59
CA SER A 868 9.60 -22.11 10.37
C SER A 868 9.70 -20.70 10.94
N THR A 869 9.11 -19.73 10.26
CA THR A 869 9.03 -18.35 10.75
C THR A 869 8.41 -18.26 12.15
N TRP A 870 7.43 -19.12 12.45
CA TRP A 870 6.78 -19.16 13.76
C TRP A 870 7.73 -19.64 14.87
N PHE A 871 8.66 -20.55 14.56
CA PHE A 871 9.72 -20.95 15.49
C PHE A 871 10.67 -19.80 15.75
N THR A 872 11.13 -19.14 14.69
CA THR A 872 11.99 -17.96 14.78
C THR A 872 11.32 -16.81 15.56
N MET A 873 10.02 -16.58 15.37
CA MET A 873 9.26 -15.58 16.15
C MET A 873 9.04 -15.98 17.61
N ALA A 874 8.94 -17.28 17.92
CA ALA A 874 8.90 -17.74 19.30
C ALA A 874 10.23 -17.43 20.01
N VAL A 875 11.36 -17.71 19.33
CA VAL A 875 12.69 -17.34 19.83
C VAL A 875 12.83 -15.83 19.96
N TRP A 876 12.30 -15.03 19.02
CA TRP A 876 12.28 -13.57 19.12
C TRP A 876 11.71 -13.08 20.47
N SER A 877 10.61 -13.70 20.93
CA SER A 877 9.97 -13.34 22.21
C SER A 877 10.84 -13.71 23.41
N VAL A 878 11.40 -14.93 23.39
CA VAL A 878 12.24 -15.45 24.48
C VAL A 878 13.57 -14.68 24.55
N TYR A 879 14.11 -14.31 23.39
CA TYR A 879 15.27 -13.43 23.27
C TYR A 879 14.99 -12.03 23.82
N GLY A 880 13.87 -11.43 23.45
CA GLY A 880 13.45 -10.13 24.00
C GLY A 880 13.24 -10.14 25.51
N ALA A 881 12.91 -11.28 26.12
CA ALA A 881 12.83 -11.43 27.57
C ALA A 881 14.21 -11.51 28.25
N GLY A 882 15.29 -11.75 27.50
CA GLY A 882 16.67 -11.77 27.98
C GLY A 882 17.36 -13.13 27.98
N TRP A 883 16.75 -14.16 27.39
CA TRP A 883 17.44 -15.43 27.11
C TRP A 883 18.27 -15.29 25.81
N PRO A 884 19.41 -15.95 25.62
CA PRO A 884 20.07 -16.94 26.48
C PRO A 884 20.92 -16.35 27.60
N ASP A 885 21.16 -15.03 27.60
CA ASP A 885 22.06 -14.37 28.56
C ASP A 885 21.59 -14.59 30.01
N ASN A 886 20.27 -14.61 30.23
CA ASN A 886 19.65 -15.09 31.45
C ASN A 886 18.87 -16.39 31.17
N PRO A 887 19.26 -17.55 31.77
CA PRO A 887 18.56 -18.82 31.59
C PRO A 887 17.11 -18.85 32.12
N LYS A 888 16.79 -17.99 33.09
CA LYS A 888 15.44 -17.86 33.67
C LYS A 888 15.03 -16.37 33.66
N PRO A 889 14.80 -15.80 32.47
CA PRO A 889 14.44 -14.39 32.36
C PRO A 889 13.08 -14.15 33.04
N ARG A 890 12.92 -12.96 33.63
CA ARG A 890 11.60 -12.50 34.09
C ARG A 890 10.65 -12.40 32.88
N PRO A 891 9.39 -12.88 32.98
CA PRO A 891 8.39 -12.72 31.93
C PRO A 891 8.21 -11.25 31.55
N VAL A 892 7.91 -11.00 30.27
CA VAL A 892 7.46 -9.69 29.77
C VAL A 892 6.10 -9.36 30.40
N ASP A 893 5.97 -8.15 30.92
CA ASP A 893 4.83 -7.76 31.76
C ASP A 893 3.53 -7.63 30.96
N GLU A 894 3.56 -6.95 29.80
CA GLU A 894 2.42 -6.83 28.88
C GLU A 894 2.85 -7.01 27.41
N VAL A 895 2.01 -7.68 26.62
CA VAL A 895 2.18 -7.78 25.16
C VAL A 895 0.91 -7.37 24.41
N PHE A 896 1.06 -6.55 23.36
CA PHE A 896 0.00 -6.20 22.42
C PHE A 896 0.07 -7.06 21.17
N VAL A 897 -1.04 -7.71 20.82
CA VAL A 897 -1.07 -8.80 19.84
C VAL A 897 -2.22 -8.61 18.86
N ASP A 898 -1.93 -8.80 17.57
CA ASP A 898 -2.98 -8.96 16.55
C ASP A 898 -3.69 -10.30 16.73
N ALA A 899 -5.03 -10.30 16.72
CA ALA A 899 -5.87 -11.49 16.80
C ALA A 899 -5.40 -12.67 15.92
N GLU A 900 -4.89 -12.42 14.71
CA GLU A 900 -4.43 -13.45 13.77
C GLU A 900 -3.14 -14.16 14.23
N LEU A 901 -2.42 -13.60 15.21
CA LEU A 901 -1.14 -14.08 15.69
C LEU A 901 -1.20 -14.76 17.07
N LEU A 902 -2.36 -14.79 17.70
CA LEU A 902 -2.55 -15.49 18.98
C LEU A 902 -2.12 -16.98 18.86
N SER A 903 -2.59 -17.69 17.83
CA SER A 903 -2.27 -19.11 17.64
C SER A 903 -0.93 -19.37 16.92
N ARG A 904 -0.46 -18.40 16.13
CA ARG A 904 0.74 -18.54 15.28
C ARG A 904 2.02 -18.07 15.95
N TRP A 905 1.92 -17.17 16.92
CA TRP A 905 3.07 -16.57 17.60
C TRP A 905 2.96 -16.71 19.11
N VAL A 906 1.90 -16.19 19.74
CA VAL A 906 1.83 -16.14 21.22
C VAL A 906 1.87 -17.53 21.86
N ILE A 907 1.07 -18.48 21.35
CA ILE A 907 1.08 -19.86 21.84
C ILE A 907 2.49 -20.48 21.67
N PRO A 908 3.08 -20.50 20.46
CA PRO A 908 4.46 -20.96 20.28
C PRO A 908 5.49 -20.29 21.19
N SER A 909 5.41 -18.97 21.39
CA SER A 909 6.33 -18.24 22.28
C SER A 909 6.21 -18.70 23.73
N GLN A 910 4.99 -18.90 24.23
CA GLN A 910 4.76 -19.40 25.59
C GLN A 910 5.29 -20.82 25.75
N LEU A 911 4.94 -21.71 24.82
CA LEU A 911 5.39 -23.12 24.86
C LEU A 911 6.92 -23.22 24.80
N LEU A 912 7.54 -22.51 23.86
CA LEU A 912 8.99 -22.52 23.73
C LEU A 912 9.68 -21.93 24.98
N SER A 913 9.13 -20.85 25.55
CA SER A 913 9.67 -20.29 26.79
C SER A 913 9.60 -21.28 27.95
N LEU A 914 8.49 -21.97 28.12
CA LEU A 914 8.34 -23.00 29.17
C LEU A 914 9.36 -24.12 28.98
N ILE A 915 9.61 -24.55 27.74
CA ILE A 915 10.63 -25.57 27.43
C ILE A 915 12.05 -25.07 27.72
N LEU A 916 12.40 -23.86 27.28
CA LEU A 916 13.76 -23.32 27.39
C LEU A 916 14.10 -22.83 28.80
N THR A 917 13.12 -22.28 29.52
CA THR A 917 13.35 -21.52 30.77
C THR A 917 12.56 -22.04 31.97
N GLY A 918 11.53 -22.86 31.74
CA GLY A 918 10.56 -23.27 32.77
C GLY A 918 9.56 -22.18 33.17
N GLN A 919 9.57 -21.01 32.51
CA GLN A 919 8.69 -19.87 32.80
C GLN A 919 7.96 -19.38 31.54
N PRO A 920 6.74 -18.81 31.70
CA PRO A 920 6.04 -18.17 30.59
C PRO A 920 6.79 -16.92 30.13
N VAL A 921 6.68 -16.58 28.84
CA VAL A 921 7.32 -15.37 28.30
C VAL A 921 6.47 -14.11 28.46
N PHE A 922 5.14 -14.24 28.45
CA PHE A 922 4.21 -13.10 28.63
C PHE A 922 3.30 -13.32 29.82
N ARG A 923 3.11 -12.28 30.65
CA ARG A 923 2.22 -12.31 31.82
C ARG A 923 0.81 -11.77 31.52
N ARG A 924 0.70 -10.63 30.84
CA ARG A 924 -0.57 -10.04 30.42
C ARG A 924 -0.63 -9.92 28.90
N ILE A 925 -1.66 -10.48 28.29
CA ILE A 925 -1.82 -10.54 26.83
C ILE A 925 -3.01 -9.69 26.41
N HIS A 926 -2.73 -8.63 25.64
CA HIS A 926 -3.71 -7.71 25.09
C HIS A 926 -3.91 -8.00 23.61
N VAL A 927 -5.00 -8.69 23.30
CA VAL A 927 -5.34 -9.03 21.91
C VAL A 927 -6.29 -7.98 21.35
N HIS A 928 -5.89 -7.33 20.25
CA HIS A 928 -6.73 -6.41 19.50
C HIS A 928 -7.28 -7.06 18.23
N GLY A 929 -8.40 -6.54 17.74
CA GLY A 929 -9.04 -7.01 16.53
C GLY A 929 -8.24 -6.78 15.26
N THR A 930 -8.72 -7.33 14.15
CA THR A 930 -8.15 -7.08 12.82
C THR A 930 -8.65 -5.73 12.29
N LEU A 931 -7.75 -4.94 11.71
CA LEU A 931 -8.10 -3.67 11.09
C LEU A 931 -8.94 -3.87 9.83
N HIS A 932 -10.08 -3.19 9.75
CA HIS A 932 -10.97 -3.19 8.60
C HIS A 932 -11.21 -1.77 8.10
N ILE A 933 -11.49 -1.68 6.80
CA ILE A 933 -11.89 -0.44 6.13
C ILE A 933 -13.28 -0.61 5.49
N LEU A 934 -13.92 0.51 5.22
CA LEU A 934 -15.15 0.58 4.45
C LEU A 934 -14.81 0.78 2.97
N GLU A 935 -15.24 -0.15 2.12
CA GLU A 935 -14.99 -0.13 0.68
C GLU A 935 -16.32 -0.04 -0.07
N ARG A 936 -16.42 0.82 -1.08
CA ARG A 936 -17.59 0.86 -1.97
C ARG A 936 -17.43 -0.21 -3.04
N THR A 937 -18.35 -1.16 -3.07
CA THR A 937 -18.37 -2.23 -4.07
C THR A 937 -19.69 -2.21 -4.83
N LEU A 938 -19.65 -2.58 -6.10
CA LEU A 938 -20.83 -2.72 -6.96
C LEU A 938 -21.52 -4.06 -6.64
N LYS A 939 -22.82 -4.03 -6.32
CA LYS A 939 -23.65 -5.24 -6.23
C LYS A 939 -24.68 -5.22 -7.36
N SER A 940 -24.83 -6.34 -8.05
CA SER A 940 -25.97 -6.56 -8.94
C SER A 940 -27.27 -6.53 -8.13
N ARG A 941 -28.33 -5.94 -8.67
CA ARG A 941 -29.68 -6.03 -8.08
C ARG A 941 -30.22 -7.47 -8.08
N ASP A 942 -29.75 -8.32 -8.98
CA ASP A 942 -30.20 -9.71 -9.15
C ASP A 942 -29.01 -10.69 -8.98
N ASP A 943 -29.16 -11.73 -8.14
CA ASP A 943 -28.08 -12.67 -7.73
C ASP A 943 -27.67 -13.71 -8.82
N ALA A 944 -27.89 -13.43 -10.12
CA ALA A 944 -27.64 -14.38 -11.21
C ALA A 944 -26.33 -14.09 -12.00
N PRO A 945 -25.57 -15.12 -12.42
CA PRO A 945 -24.33 -14.96 -13.18
C PRO A 945 -24.63 -14.63 -14.65
N HIS A 946 -24.13 -13.49 -15.16
CA HIS A 946 -24.37 -13.04 -16.53
C HIS A 946 -23.12 -12.48 -17.21
N THR A 947 -23.12 -12.56 -18.55
CA THR A 947 -21.96 -12.38 -19.44
C THR A 947 -21.84 -10.98 -20.06
N ALA A 948 -22.67 -10.00 -19.66
CA ALA A 948 -22.61 -8.62 -20.16
C ALA A 948 -22.86 -7.59 -19.04
N PHE A 949 -22.08 -6.50 -19.05
CA PHE A 949 -22.13 -5.42 -18.05
C PHE A 949 -23.20 -4.38 -18.44
N ASP A 950 -24.20 -4.16 -17.57
CA ASP A 950 -25.29 -3.18 -17.73
C ASP A 950 -25.27 -2.21 -16.54
N GLU A 951 -24.85 -0.95 -16.76
CA GLU A 951 -24.59 0.04 -15.70
C GLU A 951 -25.83 0.38 -14.85
N GLU A 952 -27.05 0.24 -15.38
CA GLU A 952 -28.28 0.62 -14.67
C GLU A 952 -28.69 -0.39 -13.58
N ARG A 953 -28.07 -1.58 -13.53
CA ARG A 953 -28.46 -2.67 -12.62
C ARG A 953 -27.56 -2.84 -11.40
N PHE A 954 -26.46 -2.10 -11.30
CA PHE A 954 -25.54 -2.18 -10.18
C PHE A 954 -25.76 -1.04 -9.19
N VAL A 955 -25.81 -1.36 -7.90
CA VAL A 955 -25.87 -0.38 -6.82
C VAL A 955 -24.56 -0.41 -6.05
N TYR A 956 -23.97 0.76 -5.83
CA TYR A 956 -22.84 0.89 -4.90
C TYR A 956 -23.33 0.60 -3.48
N HIS A 957 -22.73 -0.38 -2.83
CA HIS A 957 -22.93 -0.66 -1.41
C HIS A 957 -21.58 -0.66 -0.70
N THR A 958 -21.58 -0.15 0.52
CA THR A 958 -20.39 -0.10 1.35
C THR A 958 -20.23 -1.42 2.08
N VAL A 959 -19.12 -2.11 1.84
CA VAL A 959 -18.79 -3.38 2.48
C VAL A 959 -17.59 -3.18 3.39
N ARG A 960 -17.66 -3.76 4.58
CA ARG A 960 -16.53 -3.84 5.50
C ARG A 960 -15.58 -4.94 5.02
N ARG A 961 -14.31 -4.61 4.78
CA ARG A 961 -13.27 -5.60 4.45
C ARG A 961 -12.05 -5.48 5.35
N PRO A 962 -11.42 -6.60 5.74
CA PRO A 962 -10.16 -6.56 6.46
C PRO A 962 -9.07 -5.96 5.57
N MET A 963 -8.15 -5.20 6.16
CA MET A 963 -6.99 -4.66 5.47
C MET A 963 -5.98 -5.79 5.20
N ARG A 964 -5.73 -6.12 3.93
CA ARG A 964 -4.84 -7.23 3.54
C ARG A 964 -4.18 -6.94 2.20
N HIS A 965 -2.86 -7.18 2.10
CA HIS A 965 -2.13 -7.00 0.84
C HIS A 965 -2.76 -7.74 -0.34
N ARG A 966 -3.31 -8.96 -0.13
CA ARG A 966 -3.98 -9.73 -1.20
C ARG A 966 -5.20 -9.02 -1.79
N LEU A 967 -5.88 -8.19 -1.00
CA LEU A 967 -7.09 -7.49 -1.43
C LEU A 967 -6.76 -6.16 -2.11
N GLY A 968 -5.48 -5.77 -2.17
CA GLY A 968 -5.06 -4.48 -2.72
C GLY A 968 -5.54 -3.27 -1.92
N ASN A 969 -6.08 -3.49 -0.71
CA ASN A 969 -6.76 -2.48 0.10
C ASN A 969 -5.92 -2.02 1.31
N VAL A 970 -4.60 -2.23 1.25
CA VAL A 970 -3.65 -1.79 2.28
C VAL A 970 -3.35 -0.31 2.16
N ILE A 971 -3.09 0.32 3.30
CA ILE A 971 -2.73 1.74 3.35
C ILE A 971 -1.37 1.85 4.03
N GLU A 972 -0.42 2.49 3.35
CA GLU A 972 0.87 2.85 3.94
C GLU A 972 0.65 3.91 5.04
N PRO A 973 1.16 3.72 6.27
CA PRO A 973 0.95 4.66 7.37
C PRO A 973 1.38 6.10 7.02
N GLY A 974 2.53 6.25 6.37
CA GLY A 974 3.12 7.54 5.98
C GLY A 974 2.21 8.36 5.08
N THR A 975 1.40 7.69 4.24
CA THR A 975 0.39 8.38 3.43
C THR A 975 -0.70 9.03 4.29
N LEU A 976 -1.12 8.37 5.37
CA LEU A 976 -2.08 8.95 6.32
C LEU A 976 -1.44 10.01 7.21
N VAL A 977 -0.19 9.83 7.63
CA VAL A 977 0.55 10.85 8.41
C VAL A 977 0.69 12.13 7.58
N ARG A 978 1.14 12.04 6.31
CA ARG A 978 1.22 13.21 5.41
C ARG A 978 -0.13 13.90 5.23
N ARG A 979 -1.21 13.12 5.12
CA ARG A 979 -2.56 13.64 4.86
C ARG A 979 -3.22 14.24 6.11
N PHE A 980 -3.09 13.59 7.26
CA PHE A 980 -3.85 13.93 8.48
C PHE A 980 -3.00 14.48 9.62
N GLY A 981 -1.72 14.10 9.72
CA GLY A 981 -0.84 14.29 10.88
C GLY A 981 -0.76 13.02 11.74
N ALA A 982 0.37 12.79 12.40
CA ALA A 982 0.59 11.63 13.25
C ALA A 982 -0.40 11.60 14.43
N ASP A 983 -0.60 12.72 15.14
CA ASP A 983 -1.55 12.75 16.26
C ASP A 983 -3.00 12.51 15.83
N ALA A 984 -3.39 13.02 14.65
CA ALA A 984 -4.72 12.76 14.10
C ALA A 984 -4.92 11.28 13.75
N LEU A 985 -3.87 10.61 13.25
CA LEU A 985 -3.88 9.17 13.01
C LEU A 985 -4.01 8.39 14.33
N ARG A 986 -3.22 8.75 15.35
CA ARG A 986 -3.25 8.10 16.68
C ARG A 986 -4.62 8.25 17.34
N LEU A 987 -5.15 9.47 17.36
CA LEU A 987 -6.48 9.78 17.90
C LEU A 987 -7.59 9.08 17.12
N GLY A 988 -7.57 9.15 15.78
CA GLY A 988 -8.55 8.48 14.92
C GLY A 988 -8.53 6.96 15.08
N TYR A 989 -7.35 6.37 15.31
CA TYR A 989 -7.21 4.95 15.62
C TYR A 989 -7.78 4.60 17.00
N ALA A 990 -7.47 5.38 18.04
CA ALA A 990 -8.02 5.16 19.38
C ALA A 990 -9.55 5.27 19.40
N LEU A 991 -10.11 6.23 18.65
CA LEU A 991 -11.56 6.32 18.41
C LEU A 991 -12.12 5.10 17.66
N SER A 992 -11.29 4.37 16.90
CA SER A 992 -11.67 3.21 16.07
C SER A 992 -11.74 1.89 16.84
N LEU A 993 -11.19 1.84 18.06
CA LEU A 993 -11.29 0.69 18.95
C LEU A 993 -12.75 0.51 19.37
N GLN A 994 -13.28 -0.71 19.34
CA GLN A 994 -14.66 -1.02 19.72
C GLN A 994 -14.68 -1.90 20.97
N SER A 995 -15.20 -1.39 22.07
CA SER A 995 -15.27 -2.13 23.35
C SER A 995 -16.16 -3.38 23.29
N HIS A 996 -17.09 -3.48 22.33
CA HIS A 996 -18.06 -4.59 22.21
C HIS A 996 -17.73 -5.60 21.08
N ALA A 997 -16.68 -5.37 20.29
CA ALA A 997 -16.27 -6.24 19.19
C ALA A 997 -14.75 -6.45 19.23
N PRO A 998 -14.25 -7.33 20.13
CA PRO A 998 -12.81 -7.44 20.42
C PRO A 998 -11.98 -7.93 19.23
N ASP A 999 -12.61 -8.52 18.20
CA ASP A 999 -11.99 -9.03 16.97
C ASP A 999 -11.99 -8.02 15.81
N LEU A 1000 -12.53 -6.81 16.01
CA LEU A 1000 -12.66 -5.78 14.97
C LEU A 1000 -12.14 -4.40 15.38
N ILE A 1001 -11.38 -3.79 14.49
CA ILE A 1001 -11.17 -2.33 14.45
C ILE A 1001 -11.68 -1.78 13.12
N LEU A 1002 -12.67 -0.88 13.14
CA LEU A 1002 -13.17 -0.25 11.92
C LEU A 1002 -12.63 1.17 11.79
N LEU A 1003 -11.56 1.32 11.00
CA LEU A 1003 -11.01 2.64 10.70
C LEU A 1003 -11.77 3.24 9.51
N SER A 1004 -12.33 4.42 9.72
CA SER A 1004 -13.01 5.20 8.69
C SER A 1004 -12.32 6.54 8.49
N GLU A 1005 -12.38 7.04 7.26
CA GLU A 1005 -11.87 8.39 6.97
C GLU A 1005 -12.59 9.45 7.80
N ASP A 1006 -13.87 9.25 8.13
CA ASP A 1006 -14.62 10.17 8.99
C ASP A 1006 -14.04 10.29 10.40
N ARG A 1007 -13.56 9.19 11.00
CA ARG A 1007 -12.87 9.22 12.32
C ARG A 1007 -11.54 9.97 12.23
N LEU A 1008 -10.77 9.78 11.15
CA LEU A 1008 -9.52 10.51 10.92
C LEU A 1008 -9.78 12.01 10.66
N ARG A 1009 -10.82 12.35 9.90
CA ARG A 1009 -11.25 13.74 9.66
C ARG A 1009 -11.77 14.40 10.94
N LEU A 1010 -12.47 13.66 11.80
CA LEU A 1010 -12.89 14.14 13.11
C LEU A 1010 -11.66 14.47 13.96
N ALA A 1011 -10.75 13.51 14.13
CA ALA A 1011 -9.51 13.69 14.88
C ALA A 1011 -8.70 14.90 14.39
N ARG A 1012 -8.46 15.00 13.08
CA ARG A 1012 -7.75 16.15 12.48
C ARG A 1012 -8.48 17.47 12.76
N ARG A 1013 -9.80 17.53 12.56
CA ARG A 1013 -10.57 18.77 12.80
C ARG A 1013 -10.52 19.20 14.26
N THR A 1014 -10.59 18.27 15.20
CA THR A 1014 -10.47 18.55 16.64
C THR A 1014 -9.12 19.19 16.94
N LEU A 1015 -8.02 18.58 16.50
CA LEU A 1015 -6.66 19.10 16.74
C LEU A 1015 -6.41 20.42 16.01
N GLN A 1016 -6.88 20.57 14.77
CA GLN A 1016 -6.76 21.84 14.03
C GLN A 1016 -7.55 22.98 14.69
N ARG A 1017 -8.76 22.70 15.20
CA ARG A 1017 -9.56 23.69 15.94
C ARG A 1017 -8.86 24.13 17.22
N LEU A 1018 -8.32 23.18 17.98
CA LEU A 1018 -7.53 23.45 19.19
C LEU A 1018 -6.40 24.44 18.86
N VAL A 1019 -5.55 24.06 17.91
CA VAL A 1019 -4.41 24.84 17.47
C VAL A 1019 -4.83 26.24 17.02
N ALA A 1020 -5.81 26.33 16.11
CA ALA A 1020 -6.20 27.60 15.53
C ALA A 1020 -6.74 28.58 16.58
N LYS A 1021 -7.50 28.09 17.56
CA LYS A 1021 -8.10 28.91 18.62
C LYS A 1021 -7.07 29.37 19.64
N VAL A 1022 -6.19 28.46 20.07
CA VAL A 1022 -5.10 28.78 20.99
C VAL A 1022 -4.13 29.78 20.35
N SER A 1023 -3.60 29.48 19.15
CA SER A 1023 -2.68 30.39 18.46
C SER A 1023 -3.33 31.75 18.17
N GLY A 1024 -4.62 31.75 17.80
CA GLY A 1024 -5.38 32.98 17.58
C GLY A 1024 -5.44 33.87 18.82
N LEU A 1025 -5.72 33.31 20.00
CA LEU A 1025 -5.71 34.07 21.27
C LEU A 1025 -4.34 34.74 21.51
N PHE A 1026 -3.25 33.99 21.32
CA PHE A 1026 -1.89 34.51 21.52
C PHE A 1026 -1.45 35.53 20.46
N GLN A 1027 -2.09 35.58 19.30
CA GLN A 1027 -1.83 36.60 18.27
C GLN A 1027 -2.56 37.92 18.53
N LEU A 1028 -3.64 37.91 19.34
CA LEU A 1028 -4.40 39.12 19.68
C LEU A 1028 -3.62 40.08 20.59
N VAL A 1029 -2.59 39.58 21.30
CA VAL A 1029 -1.77 40.36 22.23
C VAL A 1029 -0.36 40.51 21.64
N ARG A 1030 0.01 41.73 21.25
CA ARG A 1030 1.28 42.03 20.54
C ARG A 1030 2.45 42.43 21.44
N SER A 1031 2.21 42.67 22.72
CA SER A 1031 3.22 43.05 23.73
C SER A 1031 2.79 42.47 25.07
N PRO A 1032 3.71 42.17 26.00
CA PRO A 1032 3.35 41.71 27.35
C PRO A 1032 2.39 42.74 27.95
N ALA A 1033 1.14 42.34 28.20
CA ALA A 1033 0.15 43.21 28.81
C ALA A 1033 0.19 42.98 30.32
N GLN A 1034 -0.08 44.01 31.13
CA GLN A 1034 -0.41 43.76 32.54
C GLN A 1034 -1.62 42.82 32.58
N SER A 1035 -1.44 41.63 33.16
CA SER A 1035 -2.54 40.69 33.34
C SER A 1035 -3.54 41.29 34.31
N GLY A 1036 -4.82 41.33 33.92
CA GLY A 1036 -5.90 41.54 34.88
C GLY A 1036 -6.02 40.36 35.86
N PRO A 1037 -6.84 40.48 36.92
CA PRO A 1037 -7.16 39.35 37.80
C PRO A 1037 -7.90 38.25 37.03
N ALA A 1038 -7.69 36.98 37.40
CA ALA A 1038 -8.47 35.87 36.85
C ALA A 1038 -9.95 35.98 37.22
N ARG A 1039 -10.80 35.55 36.30
CA ARG A 1039 -12.27 35.52 36.43
C ARG A 1039 -12.78 34.12 36.75
N ALA A 1040 -14.05 33.97 37.10
CA ALA A 1040 -14.62 32.69 37.51
C ALA A 1040 -14.48 31.59 36.44
N LEU A 1041 -14.58 31.93 35.15
CA LEU A 1041 -14.35 30.97 34.06
C LEU A 1041 -12.90 30.49 33.95
N ASP A 1042 -11.93 31.33 34.35
CA ASP A 1042 -10.51 30.96 34.37
C ASP A 1042 -10.25 29.92 35.47
N HIS A 1043 -10.74 30.20 36.67
CA HIS A 1043 -10.67 29.29 37.82
C HIS A 1043 -11.44 27.98 37.55
N TRP A 1044 -12.62 28.05 36.94
CA TRP A 1044 -13.38 26.86 36.57
C TRP A 1044 -12.62 25.98 35.58
N LEU A 1045 -12.05 26.55 34.51
CA LEU A 1045 -11.34 25.78 33.49
C LEU A 1045 -10.12 25.06 34.07
N LEU A 1046 -9.41 25.72 34.98
CA LEU A 1046 -8.33 25.08 35.72
C LEU A 1046 -8.88 23.99 36.64
N TYR A 1047 -9.92 24.26 37.44
CA TYR A 1047 -10.52 23.26 38.31
C TYR A 1047 -10.97 21.98 37.56
N ASP A 1048 -11.70 22.13 36.46
CA ASP A 1048 -12.20 21.03 35.60
C ASP A 1048 -11.06 20.12 35.10
N SER A 1049 -9.86 20.67 34.91
CA SER A 1049 -8.67 19.90 34.49
C SER A 1049 -7.76 19.43 35.60
N ALA A 1050 -8.01 19.80 36.87
CA ALA A 1050 -7.08 19.57 37.98
C ALA A 1050 -6.84 18.07 38.21
N CYS A 1051 -7.91 17.28 38.21
CA CYS A 1051 -7.85 15.83 38.47
C CYS A 1051 -7.85 14.98 37.19
N LEU A 1052 -7.79 15.60 36.01
CA LEU A 1052 -7.99 14.91 34.73
C LEU A 1052 -7.02 13.74 34.49
N ARG A 1053 -5.76 13.89 34.93
CA ARG A 1053 -4.77 12.82 34.85
C ARG A 1053 -5.15 11.63 35.73
N GLU A 1054 -5.71 11.88 36.91
CA GLU A 1054 -6.09 10.87 37.90
C GLU A 1054 -7.34 10.11 37.43
N GLU A 1055 -8.31 10.84 36.88
CA GLU A 1055 -9.51 10.27 36.26
C GLU A 1055 -9.17 9.32 35.11
N LEU A 1056 -8.21 9.69 34.25
CA LEU A 1056 -7.81 8.88 33.09
C LEU A 1056 -6.81 7.77 33.43
N HIS A 1057 -6.15 7.84 34.58
CA HIS A 1057 -5.17 6.84 35.03
C HIS A 1057 -5.70 5.39 34.97
N PRO A 1058 -6.87 5.03 35.54
CA PRO A 1058 -7.42 3.68 35.43
C PRO A 1058 -7.73 3.26 33.98
N HIS A 1059 -8.05 4.21 33.09
CA HIS A 1059 -8.29 3.92 31.68
C HIS A 1059 -7.00 3.56 30.94
N TYR A 1060 -5.89 4.22 31.23
CA TYR A 1060 -4.58 3.83 30.69
C TYR A 1060 -4.10 2.49 31.25
N LEU A 1061 -4.31 2.22 32.55
CA LEU A 1061 -3.97 0.92 33.14
C LEU A 1061 -4.75 -0.24 32.50
N SER A 1062 -6.03 -0.02 32.21
CA SER A 1062 -6.92 -1.01 31.56
C SER A 1062 -6.91 -0.96 30.02
N ASN A 1063 -6.04 -0.15 29.41
CA ASN A 1063 -5.92 0.02 27.96
C ASN A 1063 -7.23 0.45 27.25
N ARG A 1064 -8.09 1.22 27.94
CA ARG A 1064 -9.35 1.79 27.42
C ARG A 1064 -9.10 3.08 26.62
N PHE A 1065 -8.33 2.97 25.54
CA PHE A 1065 -7.89 4.13 24.74
C PHE A 1065 -9.03 4.85 24.01
N GLN A 1066 -10.15 4.15 23.71
CA GLN A 1066 -11.33 4.79 23.13
C GLN A 1066 -11.91 5.86 24.06
N THR A 1067 -12.07 5.53 25.35
CA THR A 1067 -12.59 6.47 26.37
C THR A 1067 -11.67 7.67 26.53
N ILE A 1068 -10.36 7.47 26.50
CA ILE A 1068 -9.36 8.55 26.57
C ILE A 1068 -9.50 9.48 25.35
N ALA A 1069 -9.67 8.92 24.15
CA ALA A 1069 -9.85 9.67 22.92
C ALA A 1069 -11.16 10.50 22.91
N GLU A 1070 -12.26 9.92 23.40
CA GLU A 1070 -13.55 10.62 23.53
C GLU A 1070 -13.44 11.77 24.55
N SER A 1071 -12.81 11.52 25.69
CA SER A 1071 -12.53 12.53 26.72
C SER A 1071 -11.69 13.70 26.16
N LEU A 1072 -10.67 13.44 25.34
CA LEU A 1072 -9.87 14.50 24.70
C LEU A 1072 -10.71 15.44 23.81
N ILE A 1073 -11.69 14.89 23.07
CA ILE A 1073 -12.57 15.69 22.22
C ILE A 1073 -13.38 16.66 23.08
N VAL A 1074 -13.95 16.17 24.19
CA VAL A 1074 -14.76 16.99 25.12
C VAL A 1074 -13.95 18.17 25.67
N HIS A 1075 -12.77 17.91 26.22
CA HIS A 1075 -11.91 18.95 26.79
C HIS A 1075 -11.38 19.94 25.75
N THR A 1076 -11.13 19.46 24.52
CA THR A 1076 -10.81 20.36 23.41
C THR A 1076 -11.97 21.29 23.08
N GLU A 1077 -13.21 20.79 23.08
CA GLU A 1077 -14.38 21.62 22.83
C GLU A 1077 -14.67 22.63 23.94
N GLN A 1078 -14.48 22.23 25.21
CA GLN A 1078 -14.56 23.12 26.38
C GLN A 1078 -13.57 24.28 26.26
N LEU A 1079 -12.28 23.99 25.99
CA LEU A 1079 -11.25 25.02 25.81
C LEU A 1079 -11.59 25.97 24.65
N VAL A 1080 -12.05 25.42 23.51
CA VAL A 1080 -12.46 26.24 22.36
C VAL A 1080 -13.64 27.14 22.71
N ARG A 1081 -14.63 26.63 23.46
CA ARG A 1081 -15.77 27.42 23.94
C ARG A 1081 -15.29 28.54 24.87
N TYR A 1082 -14.37 28.24 25.77
CA TYR A 1082 -13.79 29.20 26.71
C TYR A 1082 -13.07 30.32 25.96
N ILE A 1083 -12.18 29.98 25.02
CA ILE A 1083 -11.46 30.98 24.22
C ILE A 1083 -12.43 31.86 23.43
N ASN A 1084 -13.47 31.29 22.81
CA ASN A 1084 -14.47 32.09 22.09
C ASN A 1084 -15.20 33.07 23.01
N THR A 1085 -15.47 32.67 24.25
CA THR A 1085 -16.15 33.49 25.26
C THR A 1085 -15.26 34.67 25.65
N VAL A 1086 -14.00 34.40 26.02
CA VAL A 1086 -12.99 35.42 26.31
C VAL A 1086 -12.81 36.39 25.14
N VAL A 1087 -12.62 35.89 23.92
CA VAL A 1087 -12.40 36.72 22.72
C VAL A 1087 -13.61 37.62 22.42
N THR A 1088 -14.82 37.21 22.78
CA THR A 1088 -16.05 38.01 22.60
C THR A 1088 -16.05 39.27 23.48
N ARG A 1089 -15.34 39.26 24.61
CA ARG A 1089 -15.24 40.40 25.55
C ARG A 1089 -14.52 41.61 24.94
N ARG A 1090 -13.59 41.38 24.00
CA ARG A 1090 -12.76 42.41 23.34
C ARG A 1090 -11.95 43.29 24.31
N ASP A 1091 -11.55 42.73 25.46
CA ASP A 1091 -10.75 43.41 26.49
C ASP A 1091 -9.31 42.86 26.49
N SER A 1092 -8.33 43.76 26.35
CA SER A 1092 -6.91 43.39 26.32
C SER A 1092 -6.37 42.89 27.66
N ALA A 1093 -6.92 43.33 28.79
CA ALA A 1093 -6.49 42.87 30.13
C ALA A 1093 -6.95 41.42 30.38
N ASP A 1094 -8.15 41.08 29.94
CA ASP A 1094 -8.69 39.71 29.99
C ASP A 1094 -7.90 38.74 29.12
N PHE A 1095 -7.35 39.20 27.99
CA PHE A 1095 -6.53 38.37 27.13
C PHE A 1095 -5.19 37.98 27.79
N GLY A 1096 -4.65 38.82 28.67
CA GLY A 1096 -3.45 38.50 29.46
C GLY A 1096 -3.68 37.30 30.37
N ALA A 1097 -4.68 37.40 31.27
CA ALA A 1097 -5.03 36.32 32.19
C ALA A 1097 -5.41 35.02 31.45
N ALA A 1098 -6.23 35.13 30.40
CA ALA A 1098 -6.65 33.97 29.63
C ALA A 1098 -5.49 33.24 28.93
N ARG A 1099 -4.44 33.95 28.48
CA ARG A 1099 -3.27 33.28 27.87
C ARG A 1099 -2.51 32.41 28.88
N VAL A 1100 -2.43 32.84 30.13
CA VAL A 1100 -1.83 32.06 31.24
C VAL A 1100 -2.71 30.85 31.57
N THR A 1101 -4.02 31.07 31.74
CA THR A 1101 -5.01 29.99 31.97
C THR A 1101 -4.94 28.93 30.87
N VAL A 1102 -4.94 29.35 29.60
CA VAL A 1102 -4.84 28.42 28.46
C VAL A 1102 -3.52 27.66 28.46
N LEU A 1103 -2.39 28.30 28.78
CA LEU A 1103 -1.11 27.60 28.86
C LEU A 1103 -1.12 26.53 29.96
N ARG A 1104 -1.59 26.87 31.17
CA ARG A 1104 -1.72 25.94 32.30
C ARG A 1104 -2.67 24.78 31.99
N TYR A 1105 -3.80 25.07 31.35
CA TYR A 1105 -4.72 24.05 30.87
C TYR A 1105 -4.07 23.14 29.83
N LEU A 1106 -3.32 23.69 28.87
CA LEU A 1106 -2.57 22.90 27.89
C LEU A 1106 -1.51 22.00 28.54
N GLU A 1107 -0.82 22.46 29.60
CA GLU A 1107 0.12 21.64 30.39
C GLU A 1107 -0.61 20.45 31.04
N ARG A 1108 -1.82 20.67 31.58
CA ARG A 1108 -2.67 19.60 32.15
C ARG A 1108 -3.17 18.63 31.07
N LEU A 1109 -3.61 19.15 29.92
CA LEU A 1109 -3.96 18.31 28.76
C LEU A 1109 -2.74 17.52 28.24
N GLN A 1110 -1.55 18.09 28.22
CA GLN A 1110 -0.33 17.39 27.84
C GLN A 1110 -0.03 16.25 28.80
N ALA A 1111 -0.16 16.48 30.11
CA ALA A 1111 0.03 15.44 31.12
C ALA A 1111 -0.99 14.29 30.95
N ALA A 1112 -2.26 14.60 30.65
CA ALA A 1112 -3.34 13.63 30.51
C ALA A 1112 -3.36 12.90 29.15
N TYR A 1113 -3.14 13.61 28.05
CA TYR A 1113 -3.33 13.12 26.67
C TYR A 1113 -2.05 13.03 25.86
N GLY A 1114 -0.92 13.52 26.37
CA GLY A 1114 0.40 13.40 25.72
C GLY A 1114 0.79 11.97 25.34
N PRO A 1115 0.43 10.92 26.10
CA PRO A 1115 0.64 9.54 25.66
C PRO A 1115 -0.08 9.20 24.33
N LEU A 1116 -1.29 9.74 24.13
CA LEU A 1116 -2.10 9.55 22.93
C LEU A 1116 -1.69 10.50 21.78
N CYS A 1117 -1.55 11.79 22.06
CA CYS A 1117 -1.19 12.84 21.10
C CYS A 1117 0.12 13.56 21.51
N PRO A 1118 1.29 12.94 21.29
CA PRO A 1118 2.55 13.47 21.82
C PRO A 1118 3.05 14.74 21.13
N PHE A 1119 2.60 15.07 19.92
CA PHE A 1119 3.19 16.18 19.15
C PHE A 1119 2.51 17.52 19.38
N VAL A 1120 1.18 17.57 19.29
CA VAL A 1120 0.37 18.80 19.25
C VAL A 1120 0.53 19.62 20.53
N PHE A 1121 0.50 18.97 21.69
CA PHE A 1121 0.58 19.65 22.98
C PHE A 1121 2.00 20.16 23.27
N GLU A 1122 3.01 19.30 23.13
CA GLU A 1122 4.40 19.69 23.35
C GLU A 1122 4.82 20.83 22.40
N SER A 1123 4.39 20.75 21.14
CA SER A 1123 4.68 21.80 20.16
C SER A 1123 3.97 23.12 20.46
N LEU A 1124 2.70 23.09 20.89
CA LEU A 1124 1.98 24.30 21.27
C LEU A 1124 2.65 24.95 22.49
N ILE A 1125 2.92 24.19 23.54
CA ILE A 1125 3.53 24.72 24.77
C ILE A 1125 4.89 25.35 24.45
N GLN A 1126 5.77 24.64 23.73
CA GLN A 1126 7.10 25.17 23.36
C GLN A 1126 7.04 26.48 22.55
N GLN A 1127 6.04 26.65 21.68
CA GLN A 1127 5.89 27.85 20.87
C GLN A 1127 5.26 29.02 21.62
N LEU A 1128 4.41 28.74 22.60
CA LEU A 1128 3.59 29.74 23.28
C LEU A 1128 4.25 30.24 24.57
N THR A 1129 4.98 29.39 25.30
CA THR A 1129 5.68 29.79 26.54
C THR A 1129 6.58 31.02 26.34
N PRO A 1130 7.43 31.13 25.29
CA PRO A 1130 8.28 32.30 25.08
C PRO A 1130 7.53 33.60 24.78
N ARG A 1131 6.23 33.53 24.48
CA ARG A 1131 5.38 34.71 24.20
C ARG A 1131 4.82 35.34 25.47
N LEU A 1132 4.99 34.72 26.63
CA LEU A 1132 4.57 35.26 27.92
C LEU A 1132 5.74 35.95 28.61
N GLY A 1133 5.49 37.13 29.21
CA GLY A 1133 6.46 37.84 30.01
C GLY A 1133 6.66 37.21 31.40
N PRO A 1134 7.80 37.43 32.08
CA PRO A 1134 8.03 36.95 33.45
C PRO A 1134 6.98 37.45 34.46
N GLU A 1135 6.43 38.66 34.23
CA GLU A 1135 5.37 39.25 35.05
C GLU A 1135 3.98 38.62 34.79
N GLU A 1136 3.72 38.12 33.56
CA GLU A 1136 2.48 37.37 33.24
C GLU A 1136 2.51 35.96 33.85
N LEU A 1137 3.69 35.42 34.16
CA LEU A 1137 3.87 34.10 34.76
C LEU A 1137 3.82 34.10 36.30
N GLN A 1138 3.70 35.27 36.94
CA GLN A 1138 3.53 35.37 38.39
C GLN A 1138 2.12 34.91 38.80
N ASP A 1139 2.08 33.94 39.71
CA ASP A 1139 0.91 33.28 40.32
C ASP A 1139 -0.46 33.88 39.97
N LEU A 1140 -1.12 33.28 38.98
CA LEU A 1140 -2.51 32.90 39.20
C LEU A 1140 -2.44 31.84 40.31
N GLY A 1141 -2.46 32.27 41.58
CA GLY A 1141 -2.34 31.35 42.70
C GLY A 1141 -3.29 30.17 42.49
N ASP A 1142 -2.93 28.99 43.00
CA ASP A 1142 -3.77 27.78 42.98
C ASP A 1142 -5.11 27.96 43.75
N CYS A 1143 -5.56 29.20 43.97
CA CYS A 1143 -6.78 29.57 44.63
C CYS A 1143 -7.97 29.13 43.79
N THR A 1144 -8.73 28.28 44.44
CA THR A 1144 -9.76 27.45 43.85
C THR A 1144 -11.08 28.21 43.85
N LEU A 1145 -11.85 28.06 42.77
CA LEU A 1145 -13.29 28.32 42.85
C LEU A 1145 -13.92 27.50 44.00
N CYS A 1146 -13.29 26.38 44.40
CA CYS A 1146 -13.68 25.53 45.52
C CYS A 1146 -13.39 26.09 46.91
N GLU A 1147 -12.26 26.72 47.21
CA GLU A 1147 -12.04 27.42 48.48
C GLU A 1147 -13.02 28.58 48.58
N LEU A 1148 -13.26 29.29 47.46
CA LEU A 1148 -14.28 30.32 47.42
C LEU A 1148 -15.71 29.77 47.61
N ILE A 1149 -16.04 28.60 47.06
CA ILE A 1149 -17.36 27.94 47.20
C ILE A 1149 -17.51 27.25 48.57
N GLU A 1150 -16.46 26.64 49.11
CA GLU A 1150 -16.39 26.00 50.43
C GLU A 1150 -16.44 27.08 51.53
N ASP A 1151 -15.73 28.19 51.39
CA ASP A 1151 -15.84 29.36 52.28
C ASP A 1151 -17.26 29.98 52.23
N ILE A 1152 -17.93 29.98 51.06
CA ILE A 1152 -19.35 30.37 50.90
C ILE A 1152 -20.30 29.41 51.63
N LEU A 1153 -19.99 28.12 51.64
CA LEU A 1153 -20.84 27.09 52.23
C LEU A 1153 -20.62 26.95 53.75
N ASP A 1154 -19.41 27.19 54.26
CA ASP A 1154 -19.04 27.03 55.67
C ASP A 1154 -19.22 28.32 56.52
N GLU A 1155 -18.95 29.52 55.99
CA GLU A 1155 -19.14 30.80 56.69
C GLU A 1155 -19.79 31.89 55.80
N PRO A 1156 -21.14 31.88 55.63
CA PRO A 1156 -21.85 32.76 54.68
C PRO A 1156 -21.64 34.26 54.87
N GLU A 1157 -21.34 34.70 56.11
CA GLU A 1157 -21.14 36.11 56.48
C GLU A 1157 -19.72 36.61 56.12
N SER A 1158 -18.75 35.72 55.90
CA SER A 1158 -17.37 36.08 55.56
C SER A 1158 -17.19 36.51 54.08
N VAL A 1159 -18.21 36.25 53.24
CA VAL A 1159 -18.12 36.33 51.77
C VAL A 1159 -18.86 37.52 51.15
N GLU A 1160 -19.42 38.38 51.99
CA GLU A 1160 -20.10 39.62 51.59
C GLU A 1160 -19.26 40.56 50.69
N PRO A 1161 -17.91 40.64 50.82
CA PRO A 1161 -17.05 41.39 49.91
C PRO A 1161 -16.84 40.76 48.52
N LEU A 1162 -16.99 39.43 48.39
CA LEU A 1162 -16.72 38.65 47.15
C LEU A 1162 -18.00 38.36 46.34
N ARG A 1163 -19.18 38.57 46.95
CA ARG A 1163 -20.50 38.39 46.32
C ARG A 1163 -20.75 39.33 45.12
N PRO A 1164 -20.41 40.63 45.15
CA PRO A 1164 -20.67 41.54 44.02
C PRO A 1164 -19.86 41.20 42.74
N PRO A 1165 -18.56 40.85 42.82
CA PRO A 1165 -17.80 40.35 41.66
C PRO A 1165 -18.38 39.10 41.02
N LEU A 1166 -18.73 38.07 41.81
CA LEU A 1166 -19.27 36.81 41.27
C LEU A 1166 -20.65 36.98 40.63
N LEU A 1167 -21.56 37.74 41.26
CA LEU A 1167 -22.89 38.03 40.71
C LEU A 1167 -22.81 38.75 39.36
N SER A 1168 -21.77 39.56 39.15
CA SER A 1168 -21.53 40.25 37.88
C SER A 1168 -21.16 39.29 36.74
N GLU A 1169 -20.65 38.09 37.05
CA GLU A 1169 -20.22 37.08 36.07
C GLU A 1169 -21.30 36.00 35.78
N VAL A 1170 -22.35 35.88 36.62
CA VAL A 1170 -23.44 34.89 36.48
C VAL A 1170 -24.10 34.85 35.09
N PRO A 1171 -24.37 35.98 34.39
CA PRO A 1171 -24.94 35.93 33.05
C PRO A 1171 -24.02 35.29 32.01
N GLU A 1172 -22.72 35.53 32.12
CA GLU A 1172 -21.70 34.96 31.22
C GLU A 1172 -21.54 33.47 31.48
N LEU A 1173 -21.47 33.10 32.76
CA LEU A 1173 -21.56 31.74 33.24
C LEU A 1173 -22.78 31.05 32.62
N ARG A 1174 -24.02 31.52 32.84
CA ARG A 1174 -25.25 30.92 32.26
C ARG A 1174 -25.17 30.73 30.73
N ARG A 1175 -24.53 31.65 30.01
CA ARG A 1175 -24.30 31.51 28.55
C ARG A 1175 -23.26 30.42 28.22
N PHE A 1176 -22.26 30.26 29.08
CA PHE A 1176 -21.18 29.29 28.97
C PHE A 1176 -21.54 27.85 29.34
N PHE A 1177 -22.48 27.54 30.24
CA PHE A 1177 -22.99 26.15 30.38
C PHE A 1177 -24.36 25.91 29.73
N GLY A 1178 -25.13 26.95 29.41
CA GLY A 1178 -26.45 26.77 28.78
C GLY A 1178 -27.48 26.16 29.76
N SER A 1179 -28.39 25.32 29.25
CA SER A 1179 -29.43 24.66 30.06
C SER A 1179 -28.91 23.62 31.05
N ASP A 1180 -27.63 23.22 30.90
CA ASP A 1180 -26.98 22.22 31.76
C ASP A 1180 -26.42 22.87 33.05
N TRP A 1181 -26.57 24.20 33.22
CA TRP A 1181 -26.20 24.92 34.44
C TRP A 1181 -27.26 24.74 35.53
N LEU A 1182 -27.06 23.80 36.45
CA LEU A 1182 -27.77 23.76 37.74
C LEU A 1182 -26.84 24.32 38.82
N LEU A 1183 -26.97 25.61 39.15
CA LEU A 1183 -26.74 26.07 40.51
C LEU A 1183 -28.09 26.04 41.22
N PRO A 1184 -28.13 25.69 42.51
CA PRO A 1184 -29.37 25.60 43.22
C PRO A 1184 -29.93 27.05 43.37
N THR A 1185 -31.26 27.17 43.43
CA THR A 1185 -32.00 28.44 43.33
C THR A 1185 -31.58 29.46 44.39
N GLU A 1186 -31.87 30.76 44.23
CA GLU A 1186 -31.50 31.85 45.17
C GLU A 1186 -31.83 31.62 46.67
N GLU A 1187 -32.60 30.59 47.04
CA GLU A 1187 -32.90 30.16 48.41
C GLU A 1187 -31.95 29.09 48.99
N SER A 1188 -30.97 28.60 48.22
CA SER A 1188 -29.97 27.59 48.60
C SER A 1188 -28.58 28.01 48.16
#